data_AF-A0A531D4T7-F1
#
_entry.id   AF-A0A531D4T7-F1
#
_cell.length_a   1.000
_cell.length_b   1.000
_cell.length_c   1.000
_cell.angle_alpha   90.00
_cell.angle_beta   90.00
_cell.angle_gamma   90.00
#
_symmetry.space_group_name_H-M   'P 1'
#
loop_
_entity.id
_entity.type
_entity.pdbx_description
1 polymer ?
#
loop_
_entity_poly.entity_id
_entity_poly.type
_entity_poly.pdbx_seq_one_letter_code
_entity_poly.pdbx_strand_id
1 'polypeptide(L)'
;MAGDQANRLTSGGLIDRSTALSFRFDGKNFLGFKGDTLASALVANGVRLVGRSFKYHRPRGILTAGSEEPNALVELRSGARREPNTKATTAELYEGLEAASQNRWPSLNFDVMSVNQLFAPIFVAGFYYKTFMWPAKFWEAIYEPAIRRAAGLGRASGVSDPDHYDKAWAHCDVVIAGSGPAGLAAALAAARSGARVILCEEDFVLGGRLLADGGTIDGLPAAEWVARAVAELEAMPDVRIMTRTSLFGVYDGGTYGAIERVNDHLPVPPEHQVRQRLWRIVAKRCVVAAGAIERPIVFAGNDTPGVMMASAMRSYINRYAAAPARRIALFTNNEDGWRTADTAIAAGLQVAAVIDARADVSPAHRSLASKGGFPVLHGSVSAVEGGKGGVRKISVSLTGGARAEVEADGLAVSGGWNPAVGLTSYHRGRPKWRDDIAAFVPDGAPPGMVAAGAANGAFGLGACLREGFEAGAAAARDAGRSGNIGSMPVADDAAFSLTPLWHVAGKGKAFVDQQHDVTASDVELAQREGFQSVEHLKRYTTLGMATDQGKTSNVAGLAIMAAVSGKSIPETGTTIYRPPYVPVAIGAFAGHHRDENFHATRLTPSHHWAAEQGAIFVDTGLWKRAQWYPRPGEKDWLESVTREVKAVRSGVGFCDVSTLGKIDVHGPDAGAFLDRVYINAFSSLAVGKARYGVMLREDGIVYDDGTTSRLAEDHYFLTTTTAKAGLVMQHLEFCRQVLFPELDVQLTSVSDQWAQFSIAGPKTRDLLKEIIDPAEDLSNDGFPFMGAREVKLRGGLKARLFRISFSGEMAFEISVPARYGEAMARNLMIAGKPFGVTPYGTEALGVMRIEKGHVAGPELNGTTTAGDLGLGKMMSTKKDFVGRVMAGREALTAPSRQVVVGIKPTDKARRLRSGAHIIPKDETPGPENDQGYVTSVCFSPVLDRWIGLGLVERGRERIGEIVRAHDPLRSEDYDVELCNPVFYDPDGGRQRG
;
A
#
# COMPACT_ATOMS: atom_id res chain seq x y z
N MET A 1 1.08 16.85 45.02
CA MET A 1 0.75 18.24 44.64
C MET A 1 0.36 18.22 43.18
N ALA A 2 -0.90 18.49 42.86
CA ALA A 2 -1.38 18.60 41.48
C ALA A 2 -0.65 19.79 40.84
N GLY A 3 0.13 19.53 39.78
CA GLY A 3 0.98 20.53 39.15
C GLY A 3 0.13 21.60 38.49
N ASP A 4 0.29 22.85 38.94
CA ASP A 4 -0.36 24.01 38.35
C ASP A 4 0.08 24.17 36.89
N GLN A 5 -0.87 24.26 35.95
CA GLN A 5 -0.57 24.50 34.53
C GLN A 5 -0.17 25.96 34.37
N ALA A 6 1.10 26.28 34.60
CA ALA A 6 1.63 27.64 34.72
C ALA A 6 1.30 28.59 33.56
N ASN A 7 0.98 28.07 32.38
CA ASN A 7 0.66 28.84 31.18
C ASN A 7 -0.80 28.71 30.74
N ARG A 8 -1.65 27.95 31.45
CA ARG A 8 -3.09 27.90 31.17
C ARG A 8 -3.76 29.19 31.63
N LEU A 9 -4.62 29.76 30.80
CA LEU A 9 -5.49 30.86 31.15
C LEU A 9 -6.64 30.36 32.05
N THR A 10 -7.09 31.24 32.95
CA THR A 10 -8.11 30.91 33.97
C THR A 10 -9.48 30.61 33.37
N SER A 11 -9.78 31.13 32.17
CA SER A 11 -11.04 30.92 31.45
C SER A 11 -10.80 30.80 29.94
N GLY A 12 -11.87 30.50 29.19
CA GLY A 12 -11.82 30.31 27.74
C GLY A 12 -11.31 28.92 27.31
N GLY A 13 -11.15 28.77 26.00
CA GLY A 13 -10.79 27.52 25.34
C GLY A 13 -11.98 26.60 25.06
N LEU A 14 -11.88 25.80 24.01
CA LEU A 14 -12.76 24.69 23.65
C LEU A 14 -12.24 23.39 24.28
N ILE A 15 -12.05 23.42 25.60
CA ILE A 15 -11.57 22.31 26.42
C ILE A 15 -12.59 22.02 27.52
N ASP A 16 -12.75 20.75 27.87
CA ASP A 16 -13.57 20.33 29.00
C ASP A 16 -12.73 20.32 30.28
N ARG A 17 -12.82 21.42 31.02
CA ARG A 17 -12.10 21.62 32.30
C ARG A 17 -12.61 20.72 33.43
N SER A 18 -13.74 20.03 33.25
CA SER A 18 -14.23 19.04 34.23
C SER A 18 -13.56 17.67 34.09
N THR A 19 -12.97 17.40 32.91
CA THR A 19 -12.30 16.14 32.60
C THR A 19 -10.80 16.37 32.44
N ALA A 20 -10.07 16.33 33.56
CA ALA A 20 -8.62 16.39 33.54
C ALA A 20 -8.00 15.07 33.07
N LEU A 21 -6.94 15.15 32.27
CA LEU A 21 -6.25 14.00 31.68
C LEU A 21 -4.77 13.99 32.09
N SER A 22 -4.28 12.88 32.61
CA SER A 22 -2.86 12.70 32.90
C SER A 22 -2.11 12.21 31.67
N PHE A 23 -0.89 12.69 31.45
CA PHE A 23 -0.03 12.23 30.37
C PHE A 23 1.45 12.33 30.72
N ARG A 24 2.30 11.65 29.95
CA ARG A 24 3.75 11.64 30.14
C ARG A 24 4.46 12.13 28.88
N PHE A 25 5.36 13.09 29.06
CA PHE A 25 6.28 13.53 28.01
C PHE A 25 7.72 13.45 28.52
N ASP A 26 8.58 12.72 27.79
CA ASP A 26 10.00 12.54 28.15
C ASP A 26 10.21 12.02 29.58
N GLY A 27 9.32 11.13 30.03
CA GLY A 27 9.36 10.53 31.36
C GLY A 27 8.82 11.41 32.49
N LYS A 28 8.37 12.65 32.20
CA LYS A 28 7.75 13.55 33.17
C LYS A 28 6.23 13.54 33.04
N ASN A 29 5.54 13.54 34.18
CA ASN A 29 4.09 13.59 34.23
C ASN A 29 3.59 15.02 34.13
N PHE A 30 2.52 15.21 33.37
CA PHE A 30 1.85 16.48 33.13
C PHE A 30 0.33 16.28 33.20
N LEU A 31 -0.41 17.39 33.30
CA LEU A 31 -1.86 17.42 33.29
C LEU A 31 -2.36 18.16 32.05
N GLY A 32 -3.43 17.69 31.44
CA GLY A 32 -4.20 18.36 30.38
C GLY A 32 -5.69 18.24 30.61
N PHE A 33 -6.49 18.62 29.63
CA PHE A 33 -7.94 18.48 29.65
C PHE A 33 -8.44 17.80 28.38
N LYS A 34 -9.61 17.16 28.45
CA LYS A 34 -10.27 16.66 27.25
C LYS A 34 -10.51 17.82 26.27
N GLY A 35 -10.16 17.63 25.00
CA GLY A 35 -10.15 18.67 23.98
C GLY A 35 -8.77 19.29 23.74
N ASP A 36 -7.78 19.03 24.59
CA ASP A 36 -6.38 19.35 24.27
C ASP A 36 -5.82 18.42 23.19
N THR A 37 -4.89 18.95 22.40
CA THR A 37 -3.85 18.15 21.74
C THR A 37 -2.62 18.04 22.64
N LEU A 38 -1.73 17.07 22.38
CA LEU A 38 -0.46 16.95 23.10
C LEU A 38 0.32 18.28 23.09
N ALA A 39 0.41 18.96 21.94
CA ALA A 39 1.08 20.26 21.85
C ALA A 39 0.43 21.32 22.74
N SER A 40 -0.90 21.46 22.71
CA SER A 40 -1.60 22.44 23.54
C SER A 40 -1.43 22.19 25.05
N ALA A 41 -1.44 20.92 25.47
CA ALA A 41 -1.20 20.54 26.84
C ALA A 41 0.26 20.82 27.26
N LEU A 42 1.24 20.57 26.38
CA LEU A 42 2.64 20.93 26.61
C LEU A 42 2.82 22.45 26.78
N VAL A 43 2.18 23.25 25.92
CA VAL A 43 2.19 24.72 26.00
C VAL A 43 1.62 25.18 27.35
N ALA A 44 0.47 24.65 27.76
CA ALA A 44 -0.17 24.99 29.03
C ALA A 44 0.67 24.66 30.27
N ASN A 45 1.52 23.62 30.19
CA ASN A 45 2.47 23.25 31.23
C ASN A 45 3.82 23.99 31.11
N GLY A 46 3.95 24.97 30.22
CA GLY A 46 5.17 25.77 30.07
C GLY A 46 6.32 25.05 29.36
N VAL A 47 6.06 23.96 28.64
CA VAL A 47 7.09 23.23 27.89
C VAL A 47 7.39 23.96 26.58
N ARG A 48 8.56 24.60 26.51
CA ARG A 48 9.02 25.34 25.32
C ARG A 48 9.87 24.49 24.37
N LEU A 49 10.66 23.58 24.92
CA LEU A 49 11.55 22.70 24.17
C LEU A 49 10.86 21.35 23.97
N VAL A 50 10.60 20.98 22.71
CA VAL A 50 9.88 19.74 22.36
C VAL A 50 10.70 18.78 21.51
N GLY A 51 11.79 19.24 20.90
CA GLY A 51 12.64 18.40 20.07
C GLY A 51 14.00 19.02 19.78
N ARG A 52 14.78 18.29 18.98
CA ARG A 52 16.10 18.70 18.48
C ARG A 52 16.12 18.59 16.97
N SER A 53 16.77 19.55 16.34
CA SER A 53 16.85 19.63 14.89
C SER A 53 17.63 18.44 14.30
N PHE A 54 17.28 18.04 13.08
CA PHE A 54 17.77 16.82 12.44
C PHE A 54 19.31 16.73 12.35
N LYS A 55 19.96 17.75 11.80
CA LYS A 55 21.39 17.77 11.48
C LYS A 55 22.19 18.46 12.59
N TYR A 56 21.70 19.61 13.04
CA TYR A 56 22.45 20.50 13.93
C TYR A 56 22.15 20.30 15.41
N HIS A 57 21.16 19.46 15.77
CA HIS A 57 20.72 19.26 17.16
C HIS A 57 20.38 20.59 17.87
N ARG A 58 19.88 21.57 17.11
CA ARG A 58 19.46 22.86 17.65
C ARG A 58 18.16 22.68 18.45
N PRO A 59 17.97 23.41 19.57
CA PRO A 59 16.72 23.36 20.32
C PRO A 59 15.52 23.73 19.44
N ARG A 60 14.46 22.92 19.44
CA ARG A 60 13.23 23.20 18.68
C ARG A 60 12.01 23.33 19.58
N GLY A 61 11.21 24.36 19.33
CA GLY A 61 9.89 24.56 19.91
C GLY A 61 8.78 24.25 18.92
N ILE A 62 7.54 24.28 19.41
CA ILE A 62 6.34 24.16 18.58
C ILE A 62 6.24 25.39 17.68
N LEU A 63 6.03 25.19 16.37
CA LEU A 63 5.95 26.27 15.39
C LEU A 63 4.52 26.61 14.99
N THR A 64 3.64 25.60 14.94
CA THR A 64 2.30 25.65 14.33
C THR A 64 1.25 25.05 15.28
N ALA A 65 0.01 24.88 14.82
CA ALA A 65 -1.08 24.28 15.60
C ALA A 65 -1.89 23.22 14.83
N GLY A 66 -1.41 22.78 13.66
CA GLY A 66 -2.11 21.83 12.78
C GLY A 66 -1.20 20.76 12.17
N SER A 67 -1.65 20.16 11.07
CA SER A 67 -0.95 19.07 10.36
C SER A 67 0.30 19.54 9.60
N GLU A 68 0.54 20.84 9.53
CA GLU A 68 1.72 21.50 8.96
C GLU A 68 2.95 21.55 9.88
N GLU A 69 2.85 21.08 11.13
CA GLU A 69 3.93 21.15 12.14
C GLU A 69 5.23 20.44 11.70
N PRO A 70 6.36 21.16 11.63
CA PRO A 70 7.64 20.58 11.25
C PRO A 70 8.55 20.17 12.44
N ASN A 71 8.34 20.73 13.64
CA ASN A 71 9.28 20.58 14.75
C ASN A 71 8.82 19.60 15.83
N ALA A 72 7.57 19.71 16.27
CA ALA A 72 7.04 18.98 17.42
C ALA A 72 6.64 17.53 17.07
N LEU A 73 7.63 16.75 16.61
CA LEU A 73 7.50 15.34 16.27
C LEU A 73 7.88 14.46 17.47
N VAL A 74 6.99 13.53 17.81
CA VAL A 74 7.13 12.65 18.97
C VAL A 74 6.99 11.18 18.59
N GLU A 75 7.64 10.33 19.38
CA GLU A 75 7.28 8.92 19.45
C GLU A 75 6.10 8.78 20.42
N LEU A 76 4.96 8.27 19.94
CA LEU A 76 3.80 7.97 20.77
C LEU A 76 3.79 6.50 21.19
N ARG A 77 3.18 6.25 22.35
CA ARG A 77 2.94 4.91 22.93
C ARG A 77 4.25 4.15 23.16
N SER A 78 4.15 2.86 23.47
CA SER A 78 5.30 2.00 23.76
C SER A 78 5.08 0.57 23.27
N GLY A 79 6.10 -0.27 23.38
CA GLY A 79 6.06 -1.67 22.95
C GLY A 79 5.69 -1.83 21.47
N ALA A 80 4.77 -2.75 21.20
CA ALA A 80 4.31 -3.08 19.85
C ALA A 80 3.50 -1.95 19.17
N ARG A 81 2.88 -1.05 19.96
CA ARG A 81 2.08 0.08 19.46
C ARG A 81 2.89 1.36 19.25
N ARG A 82 4.22 1.32 19.39
CA ARG A 82 5.09 2.49 19.21
C ARG A 82 4.89 3.11 17.84
N GLU A 83 4.62 4.40 17.80
CA GLU A 83 4.41 5.17 16.57
C GLU A 83 5.39 6.35 16.48
N PRO A 84 6.36 6.32 15.55
CA PRO A 84 7.31 7.42 15.38
C PRO A 84 6.73 8.56 14.54
N ASN A 85 7.32 9.75 14.70
CA ASN A 85 7.07 10.95 13.91
C ASN A 85 5.62 11.45 13.96
N THR A 86 4.91 11.20 15.06
CA THR A 86 3.58 11.78 15.23
C THR A 86 3.71 13.27 15.54
N LYS A 87 2.87 14.10 14.92
CA LYS A 87 2.82 15.53 15.20
C LYS A 87 2.05 15.77 16.50
N ALA A 88 2.71 16.35 17.49
CA ALA A 88 2.07 16.67 18.77
C ALA A 88 0.86 17.60 18.62
N THR A 89 0.83 18.40 17.55
CA THR A 89 -0.25 19.34 17.21
C THR A 89 -1.54 18.67 16.74
N THR A 90 -1.48 17.42 16.26
CA THR A 90 -2.66 16.67 15.78
C THR A 90 -2.97 15.41 16.59
N ALA A 91 -2.15 15.13 17.61
CA ALA A 91 -2.37 14.06 18.57
C ALA A 91 -3.36 14.52 19.65
N GLU A 92 -4.61 14.06 19.58
CA GLU A 92 -5.63 14.27 20.61
C GLU A 92 -5.16 13.68 21.94
N LEU A 93 -5.28 14.46 23.02
CA LEU A 93 -4.87 14.03 24.34
C LEU A 93 -5.85 13.00 24.89
N TYR A 94 -5.34 11.91 25.47
CA TYR A 94 -6.12 10.91 26.17
C TYR A 94 -5.45 10.52 27.49
N GLU A 95 -6.23 9.92 28.38
CA GLU A 95 -5.74 9.51 29.70
C GLU A 95 -4.59 8.50 29.59
N GLY A 96 -3.47 8.81 30.25
CA GLY A 96 -2.28 7.97 30.24
C GLY A 96 -1.47 8.04 28.95
N LEU A 97 -1.70 9.04 28.07
CA LEU A 97 -0.91 9.21 26.85
C LEU A 97 0.59 9.29 27.18
N GLU A 98 1.40 8.49 26.48
CA GLU A 98 2.86 8.50 26.60
C GLU A 98 3.50 9.00 25.30
N ALA A 99 4.37 9.99 25.43
CA ALA A 99 5.13 10.57 24.32
C ALA A 99 6.60 10.79 24.69
N ALA A 100 7.49 10.64 23.71
CA ALA A 100 8.92 10.96 23.83
C ALA A 100 9.38 11.88 22.70
N SER A 101 10.25 12.83 23.04
CA SER A 101 10.90 13.69 22.05
C SER A 101 11.95 12.92 21.25
N GLN A 102 12.10 13.35 20.00
CA GLN A 102 12.90 12.71 18.99
C GLN A 102 14.27 13.36 18.80
N ASN A 103 15.21 12.59 18.22
CA ASN A 103 16.57 13.03 17.85
C ASN A 103 17.43 13.68 18.97
N ARG A 104 17.44 13.10 20.17
CA ARG A 104 18.14 13.64 21.36
C ARG A 104 18.97 12.58 22.08
N TRP A 105 20.13 12.94 22.64
CA TRP A 105 20.87 12.04 23.54
C TRP A 105 21.78 12.75 24.57
N PRO A 106 21.79 12.36 25.86
CA PRO A 106 20.91 11.35 26.48
C PRO A 106 19.51 11.87 26.81
N SER A 107 19.31 13.20 26.82
CA SER A 107 18.01 13.81 27.14
C SER A 107 17.76 15.06 26.32
N LEU A 108 16.51 15.52 26.28
CA LEU A 108 16.15 16.71 25.49
C LEU A 108 16.89 17.97 25.98
N ASN A 109 17.03 18.13 27.31
CA ASN A 109 17.67 19.29 27.93
C ASN A 109 19.20 19.25 27.92
N PHE A 110 19.77 18.05 27.90
CA PHE A 110 21.20 17.79 27.84
C PHE A 110 21.47 16.86 26.65
N ASP A 111 21.72 17.47 25.49
CA ASP A 111 21.95 16.78 24.22
C ASP A 111 23.42 16.95 23.81
N VAL A 112 24.22 15.87 23.91
CA VAL A 112 25.66 15.89 23.60
C VAL A 112 25.90 16.13 22.12
N MET A 113 24.98 15.70 21.26
CA MET A 113 25.07 15.89 19.81
C MET A 113 24.92 17.36 19.38
N SER A 114 24.55 18.25 20.31
CA SER A 114 24.59 19.71 20.08
C SER A 114 25.99 20.24 19.73
N VAL A 115 27.05 19.47 20.02
CA VAL A 115 28.43 19.75 19.55
C VAL A 115 28.53 19.85 18.02
N ASN A 116 27.62 19.21 17.26
CA ASN A 116 27.55 19.31 15.80
C ASN A 116 27.45 20.75 15.30
N GLN A 117 26.95 21.68 16.14
CA GLN A 117 26.89 23.10 15.81
C GLN A 117 28.27 23.74 15.61
N LEU A 118 29.31 23.25 16.29
CA LEU A 118 30.69 23.72 16.11
C LEU A 118 31.25 23.34 14.73
N PHE A 119 30.74 22.26 14.15
CA PHE A 119 31.11 21.76 12.81
C PHE A 119 30.10 22.16 11.72
N ALA A 120 29.17 23.06 12.02
CA ALA A 120 28.13 23.52 11.09
C ALA A 120 28.65 24.02 9.72
N PRO A 121 29.86 24.64 9.59
CA PRO A 121 30.42 25.01 8.29
C PRO A 121 30.76 23.84 7.36
N ILE A 122 30.98 22.64 7.91
CA ILE A 122 31.26 21.42 7.16
C ILE A 122 29.94 20.76 6.71
N PHE A 123 28.93 20.86 7.55
CA PHE A 123 27.58 20.36 7.34
C PHE A 123 26.74 21.29 6.44
N VAL A 124 27.21 21.59 5.24
CA VAL A 124 26.43 22.28 4.18
C VAL A 124 25.56 21.29 3.40
N ALA A 125 24.63 21.79 2.58
CA ALA A 125 23.94 20.94 1.60
C ALA A 125 24.94 20.20 0.69
N GLY A 126 24.62 18.95 0.34
CA GLY A 126 25.46 18.10 -0.49
C GLY A 126 26.73 17.50 0.15
N PHE A 127 27.06 17.83 1.41
CA PHE A 127 28.25 17.31 2.11
C PHE A 127 28.37 15.78 2.08
N TYR A 128 27.28 15.07 2.40
CA TYR A 128 27.28 13.61 2.48
C TYR A 128 27.54 12.93 1.12
N TYR A 129 27.05 13.52 0.02
CA TYR A 129 27.35 13.04 -1.33
C TYR A 129 28.82 13.20 -1.71
N LYS A 130 29.54 14.14 -1.08
CA LYS A 130 30.94 14.46 -1.43
C LYS A 130 31.96 13.73 -0.57
N THR A 131 31.60 13.37 0.66
CA THR A 131 32.59 12.92 1.67
C THR A 131 32.56 11.43 1.98
N PHE A 132 31.41 10.74 1.89
CA PHE A 132 31.28 9.36 2.40
C PHE A 132 31.24 8.26 1.32
N MET A 133 31.61 8.56 0.07
CA MET A 133 31.54 7.58 -1.02
C MET A 133 32.79 6.69 -1.17
N TRP A 134 33.89 7.00 -0.47
CA TRP A 134 35.17 6.30 -0.64
C TRP A 134 35.91 6.11 0.70
N PRO A 135 36.53 4.95 0.94
CA PRO A 135 36.48 3.71 0.15
C PRO A 135 35.12 3.00 0.22
N ALA A 136 34.70 2.30 -0.85
CA ALA A 136 33.40 1.63 -0.90
C ALA A 136 33.15 0.65 0.26
N LYS A 137 34.19 -0.08 0.70
CA LYS A 137 34.11 -0.99 1.86
C LYS A 137 33.76 -0.28 3.18
N PHE A 138 34.13 0.99 3.32
CA PHE A 138 33.83 1.78 4.52
C PHE A 138 32.41 2.32 4.52
N TRP A 139 31.81 2.51 3.34
CA TRP A 139 30.39 2.88 3.25
C TRP A 139 29.52 1.85 3.96
N GLU A 140 29.58 0.58 3.54
CA GLU A 140 28.75 -0.49 4.12
C GLU A 140 29.14 -0.81 5.58
N ALA A 141 30.43 -0.80 5.91
CA ALA A 141 30.91 -1.26 7.21
C ALA A 141 30.86 -0.21 8.33
N ILE A 142 30.98 1.09 7.99
CA ILE A 142 31.20 2.15 9.00
C ILE A 142 30.25 3.33 8.79
N TYR A 143 30.28 3.95 7.60
CA TYR A 143 29.54 5.20 7.38
C TYR A 143 28.03 4.97 7.36
N GLU A 144 27.54 4.01 6.58
CA GLU A 144 26.11 3.71 6.46
C GLU A 144 25.49 3.30 7.81
N PRO A 145 26.05 2.36 8.61
CA PRO A 145 25.47 2.02 9.91
C PRO A 145 25.43 3.21 10.89
N ALA A 146 26.50 4.00 10.94
CA ALA A 146 26.56 5.18 11.81
C ALA A 146 25.57 6.27 11.37
N ILE A 147 25.51 6.57 10.07
CA ILE A 147 24.57 7.53 9.49
C ILE A 147 23.14 7.05 9.69
N ARG A 148 22.79 5.78 9.43
CA ARG A 148 21.44 5.24 9.66
C ARG A 148 20.99 5.38 11.12
N ARG A 149 21.91 5.20 12.07
CA ARG A 149 21.62 5.38 13.50
C ARG A 149 21.42 6.85 13.88
N ALA A 150 22.10 7.78 13.20
CA ALA A 150 22.03 9.22 13.45
C ALA A 150 20.97 9.97 12.62
N ALA A 151 20.56 9.44 11.46
CA ALA A 151 19.72 10.09 10.45
C ALA A 151 18.22 9.74 10.57
N GLY A 152 17.77 9.14 11.67
CA GLY A 152 16.35 8.89 11.94
C GLY A 152 15.81 9.81 13.02
N LEU A 153 14.64 10.43 12.80
CA LEU A 153 13.95 11.22 13.83
C LEU A 153 13.28 10.30 14.88
N GLY A 154 12.54 9.27 14.44
CA GLY A 154 11.87 8.30 15.32
C GLY A 154 12.12 6.84 14.92
N ARG A 155 11.76 5.89 15.81
CA ARG A 155 11.99 4.45 15.67
C ARG A 155 10.68 3.65 15.65
N ALA A 156 10.58 2.69 14.74
CA ALA A 156 9.51 1.69 14.78
C ALA A 156 9.70 0.71 15.96
N SER A 157 8.64 -0.05 16.30
CA SER A 157 8.67 -1.05 17.39
C SER A 157 9.58 -2.25 17.07
N GLY A 158 9.69 -2.63 15.80
CA GLY A 158 10.41 -3.83 15.35
C GLY A 158 9.67 -5.15 15.60
N VAL A 159 8.43 -5.08 16.10
CA VAL A 159 7.55 -6.24 16.38
C VAL A 159 6.19 -6.05 15.70
N SER A 160 5.38 -7.10 15.66
CA SER A 160 4.06 -7.07 14.99
C SER A 160 3.12 -6.04 15.62
N ASP A 161 2.42 -5.30 14.77
CA ASP A 161 1.39 -4.34 15.19
C ASP A 161 0.13 -5.10 15.69
N PRO A 162 -0.27 -4.92 16.97
CA PRO A 162 -1.45 -5.59 17.52
C PRO A 162 -2.77 -4.91 17.14
N ASP A 163 -2.76 -3.79 16.42
CA ASP A 163 -3.99 -3.11 15.98
C ASP A 163 -4.61 -3.77 14.75
N HIS A 164 -5.94 -3.66 14.68
CA HIS A 164 -6.73 -4.01 13.51
C HIS A 164 -7.03 -2.78 12.68
N TYR A 165 -7.15 -2.99 11.37
CA TYR A 165 -7.40 -1.98 10.37
C TYR A 165 -8.47 -2.48 9.41
N ASP A 166 -9.24 -1.57 8.84
CA ASP A 166 -10.29 -1.95 7.89
C ASP A 166 -10.36 -0.99 6.69
N LYS A 167 -11.01 -1.45 5.64
CA LYS A 167 -11.30 -0.70 4.43
C LYS A 167 -12.81 -0.53 4.31
N ALA A 168 -13.24 0.66 3.91
CA ALA A 168 -14.65 0.94 3.68
C ALA A 168 -14.87 1.69 2.37
N TRP A 169 -16.09 1.58 1.86
CA TRP A 169 -16.51 2.15 0.59
C TRP A 169 -17.75 3.03 0.81
N ALA A 170 -17.74 4.22 0.24
CA ALA A 170 -18.87 5.14 0.30
C ALA A 170 -19.13 5.78 -1.08
N HIS A 171 -20.39 6.14 -1.31
CA HIS A 171 -20.80 6.89 -2.49
C HIS A 171 -21.59 8.12 -2.07
N CYS A 172 -21.35 9.26 -2.70
CA CYS A 172 -22.10 10.49 -2.45
C CYS A 172 -22.27 11.32 -3.72
N ASP A 173 -23.17 12.30 -3.67
CA ASP A 173 -23.32 13.28 -4.74
C ASP A 173 -22.19 14.34 -4.62
N VAL A 174 -21.95 14.84 -3.40
CA VAL A 174 -20.91 15.83 -3.13
C VAL A 174 -20.05 15.41 -1.94
N VAL A 175 -18.72 15.35 -2.13
CA VAL A 175 -17.75 15.23 -1.02
C VAL A 175 -17.10 16.58 -0.74
N ILE A 176 -16.89 16.92 0.52
CA ILE A 176 -16.35 18.22 0.95
C ILE A 176 -15.12 17.97 1.81
N ALA A 177 -14.01 18.62 1.47
CA ALA A 177 -12.74 18.51 2.18
C ALA A 177 -12.52 19.74 3.08
N GLY A 178 -12.68 19.58 4.39
CA GLY A 178 -12.52 20.63 5.39
C GLY A 178 -13.86 21.23 5.84
N SER A 179 -13.96 21.53 7.13
CA SER A 179 -15.17 22.08 7.79
C SER A 179 -14.97 23.53 8.27
N GLY A 180 -14.07 24.27 7.64
CA GLY A 180 -13.98 25.72 7.83
C GLY A 180 -15.26 26.45 7.38
N PRO A 181 -15.29 27.80 7.41
CA PRO A 181 -16.46 28.58 7.02
C PRO A 181 -16.95 28.22 5.60
N ALA A 182 -16.03 28.10 4.64
CA ALA A 182 -16.35 27.69 3.27
C ALA A 182 -16.92 26.27 3.20
N GLY A 183 -16.36 25.34 3.98
CA GLY A 183 -16.77 23.93 3.97
C GLY A 183 -18.16 23.72 4.58
N LEU A 184 -18.45 24.36 5.70
CA LEU A 184 -19.78 24.33 6.33
C LEU A 184 -20.83 25.02 5.45
N ALA A 185 -20.51 26.16 4.84
CA ALA A 185 -21.41 26.83 3.90
C ALA A 185 -21.68 25.95 2.66
N ALA A 186 -20.66 25.30 2.11
CA ALA A 186 -20.81 24.34 1.01
C ALA A 186 -21.66 23.13 1.38
N ALA A 187 -21.46 22.59 2.59
CA ALA A 187 -22.20 21.44 3.09
C ALA A 187 -23.69 21.78 3.26
N LEU A 188 -24.00 22.93 3.86
CA LEU A 188 -25.38 23.40 4.00
C LEU A 188 -26.05 23.58 2.63
N ALA A 189 -25.41 24.28 1.70
CA ALA A 189 -25.96 24.51 0.37
C ALA A 189 -26.22 23.19 -0.39
N ALA A 190 -25.26 22.27 -0.36
CA ALA A 190 -25.38 20.99 -1.03
C ALA A 190 -26.44 20.10 -0.36
N ALA A 191 -26.45 20.00 0.97
CA ALA A 191 -27.37 19.14 1.69
C ALA A 191 -28.82 19.62 1.59
N ARG A 192 -29.07 20.93 1.74
CA ARG A 192 -30.40 21.55 1.58
C ARG A 192 -30.99 21.32 0.18
N SER A 193 -30.15 21.19 -0.85
CA SER A 193 -30.60 20.85 -2.21
C SER A 193 -31.13 19.40 -2.36
N GLY A 194 -30.96 18.55 -1.34
CA GLY A 194 -31.25 17.11 -1.38
C GLY A 194 -30.10 16.26 -1.91
N ALA A 195 -28.86 16.75 -1.90
CA ALA A 195 -27.70 15.96 -2.28
C ALA A 195 -27.26 15.05 -1.14
N ARG A 196 -26.77 13.85 -1.48
CA ARG A 196 -26.00 13.03 -0.53
C ARG A 196 -24.63 13.65 -0.32
N VAL A 197 -24.34 14.10 0.90
CA VAL A 197 -23.13 14.86 1.22
C VAL A 197 -22.24 14.05 2.18
N ILE A 198 -20.95 14.00 1.89
CA ILE A 198 -19.93 13.58 2.86
C ILE A 198 -19.04 14.78 3.18
N LEU A 199 -19.00 15.21 4.44
CA LEU A 199 -18.12 16.26 4.94
C LEU A 199 -16.98 15.63 5.73
N CYS A 200 -15.75 15.74 5.21
CA CYS A 200 -14.54 15.24 5.86
C CYS A 200 -13.79 16.37 6.56
N GLU A 201 -13.47 16.19 7.84
CA GLU A 201 -12.65 17.10 8.63
C GLU A 201 -11.48 16.33 9.26
N GLU A 202 -10.25 16.81 9.08
CA GLU A 202 -9.08 16.15 9.67
C GLU A 202 -9.05 16.29 11.19
N ASP A 203 -9.57 17.39 11.71
CA ASP A 203 -9.70 17.68 13.14
C ASP A 203 -10.79 16.84 13.83
N PHE A 204 -10.73 16.76 15.15
CA PHE A 204 -11.77 16.15 15.98
C PHE A 204 -12.93 17.11 16.32
N VAL A 205 -12.81 18.40 15.99
CA VAL A 205 -13.87 19.42 16.13
C VAL A 205 -14.09 20.13 14.78
N LEU A 206 -15.34 20.35 14.41
CA LEU A 206 -15.71 21.05 13.17
C LEU A 206 -15.61 22.57 13.33
N GLY A 207 -15.27 23.29 12.26
CA GLY A 207 -15.25 24.76 12.22
C GLY A 207 -13.94 25.35 11.67
N GLY A 208 -12.90 24.54 11.48
CA GLY A 208 -11.60 24.98 10.97
C GLY A 208 -11.05 26.18 11.74
N ARG A 209 -10.62 27.23 11.02
CA ARG A 209 -10.07 28.44 11.66
C ARG A 209 -11.04 29.20 12.55
N LEU A 210 -12.37 29.05 12.39
CA LEU A 210 -13.34 29.72 13.28
C LEU A 210 -13.13 29.35 14.75
N LEU A 211 -12.59 28.15 15.01
CA LEU A 211 -12.27 27.66 16.35
C LEU A 211 -11.17 28.47 17.06
N ALA A 212 -10.28 29.10 16.29
CA ALA A 212 -9.18 29.91 16.80
C ALA A 212 -9.44 31.41 16.66
N ASP A 213 -10.08 31.80 15.56
CA ASP A 213 -10.15 33.19 15.12
C ASP A 213 -11.49 33.87 15.41
N GLY A 214 -12.53 33.10 15.71
CA GLY A 214 -13.88 33.60 15.94
C GLY A 214 -14.46 34.35 14.73
N GLY A 215 -15.21 35.41 15.01
CA GLY A 215 -15.95 36.21 14.04
C GLY A 215 -17.44 36.25 14.33
N THR A 216 -18.18 37.00 13.52
CA THR A 216 -19.64 37.11 13.58
C THR A 216 -20.22 36.68 12.24
N ILE A 217 -21.19 35.75 12.24
CA ILE A 217 -21.85 35.21 11.04
C ILE A 217 -23.36 35.24 11.29
N ASP A 218 -24.12 35.83 10.38
CA ASP A 218 -25.57 36.04 10.51
C ASP A 218 -25.96 36.77 11.82
N GLY A 219 -25.09 37.68 12.28
CA GLY A 219 -25.25 38.40 13.56
C GLY A 219 -24.95 37.57 14.81
N LEU A 220 -24.53 36.30 14.67
CA LEU A 220 -24.20 35.40 15.77
C LEU A 220 -22.68 35.26 15.95
N PRO A 221 -22.18 35.02 17.17
CA PRO A 221 -20.80 34.58 17.38
C PRO A 221 -20.49 33.31 16.57
N ALA A 222 -19.30 33.21 15.98
CA ALA A 222 -18.93 32.11 15.09
C ALA A 222 -19.12 30.72 15.74
N ALA A 223 -18.82 30.56 17.03
CA ALA A 223 -19.01 29.29 17.74
C ALA A 223 -20.50 28.87 17.78
N GLU A 224 -21.41 29.83 17.97
CA GLU A 224 -22.85 29.57 17.99
C GLU A 224 -23.36 29.24 16.58
N TRP A 225 -22.89 29.97 15.56
CA TRP A 225 -23.23 29.69 14.17
C TRP A 225 -22.77 28.29 13.74
N VAL A 226 -21.53 27.90 14.06
CA VAL A 226 -20.99 26.55 13.77
C VAL A 226 -21.85 25.48 14.44
N ALA A 227 -22.19 25.65 15.72
CA ALA A 227 -23.05 24.70 16.43
C ALA A 227 -24.41 24.51 15.76
N ARG A 228 -25.05 25.60 15.30
CA ARG A 228 -26.32 25.56 14.56
C ARG A 228 -26.18 24.87 13.20
N ALA A 229 -25.15 25.22 12.44
CA ALA A 229 -24.89 24.63 11.13
C ALA A 229 -24.63 23.13 11.22
N VAL A 230 -23.84 22.69 12.20
CA VAL A 230 -23.55 21.28 12.44
C VAL A 230 -24.81 20.52 12.86
N ALA A 231 -25.59 21.07 13.81
CA ALA A 231 -26.85 20.44 14.23
C ALA A 231 -27.85 20.28 13.08
N GLU A 232 -27.92 21.27 12.17
CA GLU A 232 -28.73 21.16 10.96
C GLU A 232 -28.24 20.03 10.04
N LEU A 233 -26.94 19.96 9.79
CA LEU A 233 -26.35 18.92 8.94
C LEU A 233 -26.52 17.52 9.54
N GLU A 234 -26.35 17.36 10.86
CA GLU A 234 -26.54 16.07 11.56
C GLU A 234 -27.99 15.59 11.53
N ALA A 235 -28.95 16.51 11.48
CA ALA A 235 -30.37 16.18 11.37
C ALA A 235 -30.78 15.70 9.96
N MET A 236 -29.93 15.87 8.94
CA MET A 236 -30.22 15.49 7.56
C MET A 236 -29.78 14.04 7.27
N PRO A 237 -30.69 13.13 6.85
CA PRO A 237 -30.39 11.71 6.68
C PRO A 237 -29.39 11.40 5.56
N ASP A 238 -29.28 12.30 4.58
CA ASP A 238 -28.38 12.17 3.43
C ASP A 238 -27.01 12.82 3.66
N VAL A 239 -26.74 13.32 4.88
CA VAL A 239 -25.45 13.90 5.26
C VAL A 239 -24.68 12.94 6.15
N ARG A 240 -23.40 12.75 5.82
CA ARG A 240 -22.44 12.06 6.68
C ARG A 240 -21.30 13.01 7.03
N ILE A 241 -21.16 13.29 8.31
CA ILE A 241 -20.02 14.03 8.86
C ILE A 241 -18.96 13.03 9.31
N MET A 242 -17.73 13.25 8.86
CA MET A 242 -16.57 12.41 9.18
C MET A 242 -15.48 13.30 9.79
N THR A 243 -15.48 13.43 11.11
CA THR A 243 -14.35 14.04 11.84
C THR A 243 -13.17 13.07 11.88
N ARG A 244 -11.98 13.56 12.27
CA ARG A 244 -10.74 12.77 12.32
C ARG A 244 -10.42 12.09 10.98
N THR A 245 -10.90 12.65 9.88
CA THR A 245 -10.87 12.07 8.54
C THR A 245 -10.25 13.02 7.54
N SER A 246 -9.06 12.68 7.04
CA SER A 246 -8.37 13.45 6.02
C SER A 246 -8.59 12.83 4.64
N LEU A 247 -9.07 13.60 3.67
CA LEU A 247 -8.88 13.24 2.26
C LEU A 247 -7.39 13.35 1.93
N PHE A 248 -6.78 12.24 1.51
CA PHE A 248 -5.34 12.21 1.22
C PHE A 248 -5.02 12.05 -0.26
N GLY A 249 -6.00 11.67 -1.09
CA GLY A 249 -5.77 11.29 -2.48
C GLY A 249 -7.00 11.47 -3.37
N VAL A 250 -6.77 11.75 -4.64
CA VAL A 250 -7.78 11.86 -5.69
C VAL A 250 -7.30 11.00 -6.86
N TYR A 251 -8.21 10.20 -7.41
CA TYR A 251 -7.95 9.21 -8.44
C TYR A 251 -9.03 9.27 -9.51
N ASP A 252 -8.85 8.51 -10.58
CA ASP A 252 -9.77 8.46 -11.73
C ASP A 252 -11.22 8.13 -11.33
N GLY A 253 -12.16 8.64 -12.13
CA GLY A 253 -13.59 8.38 -11.98
C GLY A 253 -14.25 8.99 -10.73
N GLY A 254 -13.73 10.12 -10.22
CA GLY A 254 -14.27 10.76 -9.02
C GLY A 254 -14.04 9.93 -7.75
N THR A 255 -12.92 9.21 -7.68
CA THR A 255 -12.57 8.38 -6.54
C THR A 255 -11.60 9.12 -5.61
N TYR A 256 -11.90 9.15 -4.32
CA TYR A 256 -11.12 9.82 -3.29
C TYR A 256 -10.66 8.80 -2.24
N GLY A 257 -9.39 8.92 -1.83
CA GLY A 257 -8.85 8.19 -0.68
C GLY A 257 -8.99 9.05 0.57
N ALA A 258 -9.58 8.51 1.63
CA ALA A 258 -9.62 9.15 2.95
C ALA A 258 -9.10 8.21 4.03
N ILE A 259 -8.51 8.79 5.08
CA ILE A 259 -8.07 8.04 6.26
C ILE A 259 -8.82 8.56 7.48
N GLU A 260 -9.60 7.69 8.12
CA GLU A 260 -10.32 7.97 9.36
C GLU A 260 -9.52 7.41 10.54
N ARG A 261 -9.19 8.28 11.50
CA ARG A 261 -8.55 7.89 12.76
C ARG A 261 -9.62 7.54 13.79
N VAL A 262 -10.07 6.29 13.75
CA VAL A 262 -11.21 5.80 14.56
C VAL A 262 -10.88 5.80 16.04
N ASN A 263 -9.76 5.19 16.44
CA ASN A 263 -9.41 4.97 17.85
C ASN A 263 -7.96 5.40 18.19
N ASP A 264 -7.35 6.29 17.39
CA ASP A 264 -6.01 6.84 17.70
C ASP A 264 -6.01 7.69 18.99
N HIS A 265 -7.15 8.26 19.35
CA HIS A 265 -7.37 9.05 20.56
C HIS A 265 -7.62 8.19 21.81
N LEU A 266 -7.38 6.87 21.73
CA LEU A 266 -7.49 5.93 22.85
C LEU A 266 -6.14 5.24 23.09
N PRO A 267 -5.85 4.78 24.32
CA PRO A 267 -4.63 4.03 24.60
C PRO A 267 -4.59 2.68 23.86
N VAL A 268 -5.76 2.01 23.80
CA VAL A 268 -5.96 0.74 23.10
C VAL A 268 -7.36 0.79 22.45
N PRO A 269 -7.49 0.46 21.15
CA PRO A 269 -8.81 0.33 20.54
C PRO A 269 -9.67 -0.71 21.27
N PRO A 270 -10.97 -0.45 21.47
CA PRO A 270 -11.90 -1.43 22.05
C PRO A 270 -11.92 -2.74 21.23
N GLU A 271 -12.36 -3.82 21.88
CA GLU A 271 -12.51 -5.12 21.22
C GLU A 271 -13.39 -5.01 19.97
N HIS A 272 -12.99 -5.71 18.90
CA HIS A 272 -13.64 -5.68 17.57
C HIS A 272 -13.69 -4.30 16.88
N GLN A 273 -13.03 -3.28 17.41
CA GLN A 273 -12.88 -2.01 16.73
C GLN A 273 -11.51 -1.87 16.09
N VAL A 274 -11.48 -1.10 15.00
CA VAL A 274 -10.24 -0.80 14.28
C VAL A 274 -9.59 0.45 14.84
N ARG A 275 -8.27 0.52 14.70
CA ARG A 275 -7.51 1.72 15.01
C ARG A 275 -7.78 2.81 13.98
N GLN A 276 -7.65 2.47 12.69
CA GLN A 276 -7.86 3.36 11.56
C GLN A 276 -8.65 2.65 10.45
N ARG A 277 -9.37 3.44 9.65
CA ARG A 277 -10.14 2.94 8.50
C ARG A 277 -9.77 3.69 7.23
N LEU A 278 -9.40 2.93 6.20
CA LEU A 278 -9.15 3.45 4.86
C LEU A 278 -10.45 3.51 4.08
N TRP A 279 -10.85 4.71 3.65
CA TRP A 279 -12.04 4.92 2.85
C TRP A 279 -11.71 5.09 1.37
N ARG A 280 -12.45 4.38 0.53
CA ARG A 280 -12.64 4.71 -0.88
C ARG A 280 -13.99 5.39 -1.04
N ILE A 281 -13.99 6.69 -1.30
CA ILE A 281 -15.19 7.49 -1.50
C ILE A 281 -15.33 7.77 -2.99
N VAL A 282 -16.44 7.39 -3.61
CA VAL A 282 -16.77 7.75 -5.00
C VAL A 282 -17.80 8.88 -4.97
N ALA A 283 -17.45 10.04 -5.52
CA ALA A 283 -18.32 11.22 -5.52
C ALA A 283 -18.50 11.78 -6.93
N LYS A 284 -19.68 12.32 -7.23
CA LYS A 284 -19.92 13.00 -8.53
C LYS A 284 -19.20 14.35 -8.58
N ARG A 285 -19.16 15.07 -7.46
CA ARG A 285 -18.48 16.36 -7.30
C ARG A 285 -17.73 16.46 -5.98
N CYS A 286 -16.70 17.30 -5.97
CA CYS A 286 -15.90 17.59 -4.78
C CYS A 286 -15.68 19.08 -4.59
N VAL A 287 -15.88 19.57 -3.35
CA VAL A 287 -15.53 20.92 -2.93
C VAL A 287 -14.36 20.86 -1.96
N VAL A 288 -13.22 21.42 -2.36
CA VAL A 288 -12.03 21.53 -1.52
C VAL A 288 -12.09 22.85 -0.75
N ALA A 289 -12.43 22.75 0.53
CA ALA A 289 -12.46 23.85 1.50
C ALA A 289 -11.34 23.71 2.54
N ALA A 290 -10.18 23.19 2.11
CA ALA A 290 -9.03 22.85 2.98
C ALA A 290 -8.26 24.05 3.55
N GLY A 291 -8.73 25.27 3.29
CA GLY A 291 -8.15 26.49 3.82
C GLY A 291 -6.79 26.87 3.22
N ALA A 292 -6.03 27.65 3.99
CA ALA A 292 -4.67 28.10 3.67
C ALA A 292 -3.78 27.95 4.90
N ILE A 293 -2.50 27.68 4.68
CA ILE A 293 -1.47 27.49 5.70
C ILE A 293 -0.67 28.81 5.86
N GLU A 294 -0.48 29.29 7.08
CA GLU A 294 0.36 30.47 7.32
C GLU A 294 1.82 30.15 7.00
N ARG A 295 2.51 31.06 6.33
CA ARG A 295 3.92 30.87 5.96
C ARG A 295 4.86 31.64 6.88
N PRO A 296 6.03 31.07 7.22
CA PRO A 296 7.05 31.76 7.99
C PRO A 296 7.75 32.84 7.16
N ILE A 297 8.49 33.71 7.86
CA ILE A 297 9.52 34.57 7.27
C ILE A 297 10.88 33.97 7.63
N VAL A 298 11.82 33.92 6.67
CA VAL A 298 13.16 33.37 6.89
C VAL A 298 14.06 34.47 7.46
N PHE A 299 14.60 34.28 8.66
CA PHE A 299 15.51 35.22 9.32
C PHE A 299 16.41 34.49 10.33
N ALA A 300 17.48 35.14 10.80
CA ALA A 300 18.42 34.50 11.71
C ALA A 300 17.79 34.15 13.07
N GLY A 301 17.85 32.88 13.47
CA GLY A 301 17.28 32.41 14.74
C GLY A 301 15.77 32.14 14.72
N ASN A 302 15.16 32.05 13.53
CA ASN A 302 13.74 31.72 13.34
C ASN A 302 13.34 30.29 13.77
N ASP A 303 14.29 29.47 14.22
CA ASP A 303 14.09 28.14 14.79
C ASP A 303 14.08 28.12 16.33
N THR A 304 14.34 29.27 16.96
CA THR A 304 14.46 29.37 18.43
C THR A 304 13.12 29.02 19.10
N PRO A 305 13.11 28.18 20.17
CA PRO A 305 11.89 27.87 20.89
C PRO A 305 11.14 29.14 21.36
N GLY A 306 9.83 29.21 21.11
CA GLY A 306 9.03 30.42 21.37
C GLY A 306 8.87 31.34 20.16
N VAL A 307 9.60 31.12 19.07
CA VAL A 307 9.21 31.61 17.73
C VAL A 307 8.13 30.68 17.19
N MET A 308 6.95 31.22 16.86
CA MET A 308 5.83 30.46 16.31
C MET A 308 5.06 31.25 15.26
N MET A 309 4.26 30.56 14.46
CA MET A 309 3.32 31.21 13.54
C MET A 309 2.28 32.01 14.32
N ALA A 310 1.93 33.19 13.82
CA ALA A 310 1.00 34.10 14.47
C ALA A 310 -0.38 33.46 14.67
N SER A 311 -0.87 32.74 13.66
CA SER A 311 -2.10 31.94 13.73
C SER A 311 -2.03 30.80 14.73
N ALA A 312 -0.86 30.18 14.93
CA ALA A 312 -0.67 29.16 15.95
C ALA A 312 -0.71 29.76 17.36
N MET A 313 -0.07 30.91 17.57
CA MET A 313 -0.17 31.68 18.82
C MET A 313 -1.64 31.96 19.17
N ARG A 314 -2.42 32.45 18.20
CA ARG A 314 -3.86 32.68 18.37
C ARG A 314 -4.62 31.41 18.68
N SER A 315 -4.32 30.30 17.99
CA SER A 315 -4.96 29.01 18.23
C SER A 315 -4.73 28.50 19.64
N TYR A 316 -3.49 28.55 20.15
CA TYR A 316 -3.20 28.17 21.54
C TYR A 316 -3.96 29.03 22.55
N ILE A 317 -4.00 30.34 22.35
CA ILE A 317 -4.69 31.28 23.25
C ILE A 317 -6.21 31.06 23.21
N ASN A 318 -6.83 31.11 22.03
CA ASN A 318 -8.29 31.14 21.91
C ASN A 318 -8.93 29.75 21.99
N ARG A 319 -8.38 28.76 21.27
CA ARG A 319 -8.95 27.41 21.22
C ARG A 319 -8.57 26.58 22.44
N TYR A 320 -7.36 26.73 22.97
CA TYR A 320 -6.88 25.85 24.04
C TYR A 320 -6.67 26.56 25.38
N ALA A 321 -6.90 27.88 25.43
CA ALA A 321 -6.63 28.70 26.62
C ALA A 321 -5.21 28.48 27.18
N ALA A 322 -4.23 28.24 26.31
CA ALA A 322 -2.85 27.98 26.65
C ALA A 322 -1.97 29.11 26.11
N ALA A 323 -1.37 29.90 26.99
CA ALA A 323 -0.54 31.04 26.61
C ALA A 323 0.90 30.58 26.30
N PRO A 324 1.36 30.63 25.03
CA PRO A 324 2.72 30.20 24.70
C PRO A 324 3.82 31.10 25.29
N ALA A 325 3.48 32.35 25.54
CA ALA A 325 4.35 33.41 26.04
C ALA A 325 3.51 34.44 26.82
N ARG A 326 4.13 35.12 27.80
CA ARG A 326 3.47 36.16 28.61
C ARG A 326 3.68 37.57 28.06
N ARG A 327 4.82 37.80 27.39
CA ARG A 327 5.26 39.05 26.76
C ARG A 327 5.62 38.77 25.29
N ILE A 328 4.65 38.97 24.42
CA ILE A 328 4.68 38.58 23.00
C ILE A 328 5.15 39.73 22.12
N ALA A 329 6.14 39.49 21.27
CA ALA A 329 6.40 40.33 20.11
C ALA A 329 5.71 39.74 18.86
N LEU A 330 5.26 40.59 17.95
CA LEU A 330 4.71 40.19 16.66
C LEU A 330 5.62 40.68 15.53
N PHE A 331 5.98 39.82 14.60
CA PHE A 331 6.62 40.18 13.35
C PHE A 331 5.70 39.83 12.18
N THR A 332 5.26 40.83 11.42
CA THR A 332 4.31 40.64 10.33
C THR A 332 4.66 41.47 9.10
N ASN A 333 4.17 41.00 7.94
CA ASN A 333 4.20 41.72 6.68
C ASN A 333 2.79 41.95 6.09
N ASN A 334 1.73 41.70 6.87
CA ASN A 334 0.35 41.69 6.40
C ASN A 334 -0.65 42.09 7.50
N GLU A 335 -1.92 42.32 7.13
CA GLU A 335 -2.96 42.72 8.09
C GLU A 335 -3.39 41.62 9.06
N ASP A 336 -3.48 40.36 8.61
CA ASP A 336 -3.98 39.26 9.48
C ASP A 336 -3.06 39.03 10.70
N GLY A 337 -1.76 39.31 10.58
CA GLY A 337 -0.83 39.22 11.69
C GLY A 337 -1.25 40.05 12.92
N TRP A 338 -1.86 41.22 12.72
CA TRP A 338 -2.26 42.13 13.79
C TRP A 338 -3.35 41.58 14.71
N ARG A 339 -4.13 40.61 14.24
CA ARG A 339 -5.13 39.90 15.06
C ARG A 339 -4.49 39.19 16.25
N THR A 340 -3.20 38.87 16.17
CA THR A 340 -2.45 38.28 17.28
C THR A 340 -2.22 39.26 18.42
N ALA A 341 -2.00 40.55 18.12
CA ALA A 341 -1.89 41.58 19.15
C ALA A 341 -3.23 41.77 19.87
N ASP A 342 -4.33 41.82 19.12
CA ASP A 342 -5.68 41.89 19.67
C ASP A 342 -6.00 40.67 20.56
N THR A 343 -5.70 39.46 20.06
CA THR A 343 -5.87 38.21 20.82
C THR A 343 -5.05 38.20 22.11
N ALA A 344 -3.80 38.65 22.07
CA ALA A 344 -2.95 38.72 23.26
C ALA A 344 -3.53 39.68 24.31
N ILE A 345 -3.98 40.86 23.88
CA ILE A 345 -4.58 41.87 24.78
C ILE A 345 -5.89 41.35 25.38
N ALA A 346 -6.77 40.76 24.57
CA ALA A 346 -8.03 40.19 25.04
C ALA A 346 -7.82 39.06 26.06
N ALA A 347 -6.72 38.31 25.95
CA ALA A 347 -6.33 37.27 26.89
C ALA A 347 -5.56 37.80 28.13
N GLY A 348 -5.34 39.11 28.25
CA GLY A 348 -4.59 39.73 29.35
C GLY A 348 -3.07 39.49 29.28
N LEU A 349 -2.53 39.20 28.10
CA LEU A 349 -1.09 39.04 27.86
C LEU A 349 -0.46 40.38 27.43
N GLN A 350 0.85 40.52 27.65
CA GLN A 350 1.57 41.74 27.28
C GLN A 350 2.04 41.67 25.83
N VAL A 351 1.78 42.73 25.05
CA VAL A 351 2.39 42.92 23.73
C VAL A 351 3.66 43.77 23.91
N ALA A 352 4.82 43.19 23.56
CA ALA A 352 6.12 43.84 23.70
C ALA A 352 6.38 44.88 22.61
N ALA A 353 6.07 44.52 21.36
CA ALA A 353 6.15 45.36 20.18
C ALA A 353 5.45 44.67 19.00
N VAL A 354 4.99 45.46 18.04
CA VAL A 354 4.64 44.96 16.69
C VAL A 354 5.68 45.47 15.71
N ILE A 355 6.42 44.54 15.11
CA ILE A 355 7.37 44.76 14.03
C ILE A 355 6.63 44.55 12.72
N ASP A 356 6.32 45.62 12.01
CA ASP A 356 5.62 45.56 10.72
C ASP A 356 6.56 45.93 9.58
N ALA A 357 6.72 45.03 8.61
CA ALA A 357 7.56 45.25 7.44
C ALA A 357 6.98 46.29 6.46
N ARG A 358 5.70 46.64 6.60
CA ARG A 358 5.02 47.60 5.73
C ARG A 358 5.36 49.03 6.12
N ALA A 359 5.39 49.90 5.11
CA ALA A 359 5.72 51.31 5.28
C ALA A 359 4.66 52.08 6.08
N ASP A 360 3.39 51.66 6.02
CA ASP A 360 2.30 52.25 6.78
C ASP A 360 1.42 51.16 7.39
N VAL A 361 0.81 51.49 8.53
CA VAL A 361 -0.13 50.63 9.28
C VAL A 361 -1.50 51.29 9.30
N SER A 362 -2.58 50.49 9.30
CA SER A 362 -3.93 51.06 9.23
C SER A 362 -4.25 51.95 10.45
N PRO A 363 -5.18 52.93 10.33
CA PRO A 363 -5.65 53.71 11.47
C PRO A 363 -6.17 52.85 12.63
N ALA A 364 -6.82 51.72 12.32
CA ALA A 364 -7.30 50.76 13.31
C ALA A 364 -6.14 50.15 14.11
N HIS A 365 -5.06 49.73 13.43
CA HIS A 365 -3.86 49.18 14.08
C HIS A 365 -3.11 50.22 14.92
N ARG A 366 -3.04 51.48 14.46
CA ARG A 366 -2.52 52.59 15.30
C ARG A 366 -3.34 52.80 16.56
N SER A 367 -4.66 52.77 16.44
CA SER A 367 -5.57 52.87 17.60
C SER A 367 -5.38 51.71 18.57
N LEU A 368 -5.23 50.48 18.05
CA LEU A 368 -4.95 49.29 18.86
C LEU A 368 -3.62 49.42 19.61
N ALA A 369 -2.55 49.88 18.93
CA ALA A 369 -1.25 50.11 19.55
C ALA A 369 -1.30 51.17 20.65
N SER A 370 -2.01 52.28 20.41
CA SER A 370 -2.18 53.34 21.40
C SER A 370 -2.98 52.86 22.62
N LYS A 371 -4.07 52.12 22.41
CA LYS A 371 -4.89 51.56 23.50
C LYS A 371 -4.17 50.48 24.29
N GLY A 372 -3.41 49.61 23.61
CA GLY A 372 -2.65 48.53 24.20
C GLY A 372 -1.32 48.95 24.81
N GLY A 373 -0.85 50.19 24.56
CA GLY A 373 0.37 50.74 25.15
C GLY A 373 1.66 50.08 24.66
N PHE A 374 1.71 49.61 23.40
CA PHE A 374 2.88 48.94 22.84
C PHE A 374 3.45 49.67 21.61
N PRO A 375 4.78 49.62 21.38
CA PRO A 375 5.41 50.28 20.25
C PRO A 375 5.14 49.54 18.93
N VAL A 376 4.99 50.33 17.86
CA VAL A 376 4.97 49.85 16.46
C VAL A 376 6.30 50.21 15.82
N LEU A 377 7.04 49.19 15.40
CA LEU A 377 8.36 49.32 14.80
C LEU A 377 8.25 48.99 13.31
N HIS A 378 8.39 50.00 12.45
CA HIS A 378 8.47 49.80 11.00
C HIS A 378 9.84 49.21 10.65
N GLY A 379 9.89 47.97 10.19
CA GLY A 379 11.15 47.27 9.93
C GLY A 379 11.03 45.76 9.86
N SER A 380 12.14 45.06 10.08
CA SER A 380 12.19 43.59 10.02
C SER A 380 13.02 43.00 11.16
N VAL A 381 12.61 41.83 11.65
CA VAL A 381 13.41 41.07 12.62
C VAL A 381 14.66 40.54 11.92
N SER A 382 15.83 40.98 12.36
CA SER A 382 17.12 40.61 11.77
C SER A 382 17.81 39.47 12.51
N ALA A 383 17.53 39.29 13.79
CA ALA A 383 18.00 38.15 14.57
C ALA A 383 17.13 37.90 15.81
N VAL A 384 17.06 36.65 16.24
CA VAL A 384 16.51 36.26 17.55
C VAL A 384 17.61 35.62 18.39
N GLU A 385 17.81 36.17 19.58
CA GLU A 385 18.72 35.63 20.58
C GLU A 385 17.94 34.84 21.64
N GLY A 386 18.41 33.63 21.91
CA GLY A 386 17.77 32.70 22.81
C GLY A 386 18.53 31.39 22.91
N GLY A 387 17.86 30.36 23.43
CA GLY A 387 18.42 29.02 23.52
C GLY A 387 17.36 28.01 23.91
N LYS A 388 17.73 26.97 24.66
CA LYS A 388 16.77 25.96 25.13
C LYS A 388 15.64 26.51 26.01
N GLY A 389 15.87 27.65 26.69
CA GLY A 389 14.84 28.37 27.46
C GLY A 389 13.90 29.23 26.61
N GLY A 390 14.18 29.35 25.32
CA GLY A 390 13.40 30.08 24.33
C GLY A 390 13.93 31.48 24.01
N VAL A 391 13.08 32.27 23.36
CA VAL A 391 13.32 33.67 22.98
C VAL A 391 13.61 34.53 24.22
N ARG A 392 14.62 35.39 24.14
CA ARG A 392 14.91 36.40 25.18
C ARG A 392 14.97 37.82 24.61
N LYS A 393 15.57 37.95 23.43
CA LYS A 393 15.84 39.24 22.80
C LYS A 393 15.67 39.14 21.28
N ILE A 394 15.04 40.15 20.70
CA ILE A 394 14.73 40.25 19.28
C ILE A 394 15.40 41.51 18.75
N SER A 395 16.26 41.34 17.76
CA SER A 395 16.95 42.44 17.07
C SER A 395 16.14 42.84 15.85
N VAL A 396 15.87 44.14 15.72
CA VAL A 396 15.03 44.72 14.67
C VAL A 396 15.85 45.71 13.86
N SER A 397 15.82 45.55 12.54
CA SER A 397 16.35 46.55 11.59
C SER A 397 15.19 47.45 11.17
N LEU A 398 15.23 48.72 11.55
CA LEU A 398 14.17 49.70 11.26
C LEU A 398 14.28 50.23 9.83
N THR A 399 13.13 50.62 9.26
CA THR A 399 13.05 51.36 8.00
C THR A 399 13.81 52.68 8.16
N GLY A 400 14.93 52.83 7.45
CA GLY A 400 15.87 53.95 7.61
C GLY A 400 17.25 53.55 8.17
N GLY A 401 17.48 52.28 8.51
CA GLY A 401 18.79 51.72 8.83
C GLY A 401 19.19 51.72 10.31
N ALA A 402 18.38 52.35 11.18
CA ALA A 402 18.54 52.27 12.63
C ALA A 402 18.24 50.84 13.15
N ARG A 403 18.73 50.52 14.35
CA ARG A 403 18.49 49.24 15.03
C ARG A 403 17.70 49.45 16.31
N ALA A 404 16.80 48.51 16.60
CA ALA A 404 16.07 48.44 17.86
C ALA A 404 16.17 47.03 18.46
N GLU A 405 15.97 46.95 19.77
CA GLU A 405 15.98 45.69 20.52
C GLU A 405 14.67 45.57 21.28
N VAL A 406 14.06 44.40 21.21
CA VAL A 406 12.80 44.08 21.90
C VAL A 406 13.03 42.87 22.79
N GLU A 407 12.79 43.05 24.09
CA GLU A 407 12.73 41.94 25.03
C GLU A 407 11.33 41.32 25.03
N ALA A 408 11.26 40.02 24.78
CA ALA A 408 10.03 39.25 24.71
C ALA A 408 10.34 37.79 25.05
N ASP A 409 9.35 37.06 25.56
CA ASP A 409 9.49 35.62 25.84
C ASP A 409 8.86 34.74 24.75
N GLY A 410 8.25 35.35 23.73
CA GLY A 410 7.79 34.70 22.50
C GLY A 410 7.69 35.67 21.32
N LEU A 411 7.86 35.14 20.11
CA LEU A 411 7.75 35.87 18.86
C LEU A 411 6.72 35.19 17.96
N ALA A 412 5.60 35.85 17.72
CA ALA A 412 4.63 35.48 16.69
C ALA A 412 5.11 35.98 15.32
N VAL A 413 5.09 35.13 14.29
CA VAL A 413 5.53 35.47 12.94
C VAL A 413 4.40 35.25 11.95
N SER A 414 4.12 36.24 11.10
CA SER A 414 3.12 36.15 10.03
C SER A 414 3.71 36.63 8.70
N GLY A 415 4.03 35.69 7.81
CA GLY A 415 4.59 35.97 6.48
C GLY A 415 3.55 36.03 5.36
N GLY A 416 2.27 35.82 5.68
CA GLY A 416 1.15 35.66 4.75
C GLY A 416 0.65 34.22 4.66
N TRP A 417 -0.18 33.93 3.66
CA TRP A 417 -0.94 32.67 3.58
C TRP A 417 -0.68 31.93 2.27
N ASN A 418 -0.50 30.61 2.35
CA ASN A 418 -0.40 29.72 1.20
C ASN A 418 -1.67 28.86 1.12
N PRO A 419 -2.53 29.08 0.11
CA PRO A 419 -3.67 28.21 -0.15
C PRO A 419 -3.27 26.73 -0.20
N ALA A 420 -4.08 25.85 0.39
CA ALA A 420 -3.80 24.41 0.46
C ALA A 420 -4.08 23.72 -0.89
N VAL A 421 -3.24 23.99 -1.90
CA VAL A 421 -3.42 23.53 -3.29
C VAL A 421 -3.09 22.05 -3.52
N GLY A 422 -2.79 21.27 -2.46
CA GLY A 422 -2.30 19.91 -2.57
C GLY A 422 -3.25 18.99 -3.35
N LEU A 423 -4.52 18.91 -2.92
CA LEU A 423 -5.54 18.08 -3.57
C LEU A 423 -5.87 18.55 -4.99
N THR A 424 -5.95 19.86 -5.21
CA THR A 424 -6.27 20.44 -6.53
C THR A 424 -5.12 20.34 -7.54
N SER A 425 -3.90 20.13 -7.07
CA SER A 425 -2.71 19.99 -7.93
C SER A 425 -2.36 18.54 -8.27
N TYR A 426 -3.19 17.57 -7.88
CA TYR A 426 -3.07 16.20 -8.36
C TYR A 426 -3.40 16.10 -9.86
N HIS A 427 -3.14 14.93 -10.45
CA HIS A 427 -3.22 14.73 -11.90
C HIS A 427 -2.34 15.71 -12.70
N ARG A 428 -1.19 16.09 -12.13
CA ARG A 428 -0.23 17.06 -12.70
C ARG A 428 -0.80 18.49 -12.84
N GLY A 429 -1.85 18.83 -12.08
CA GLY A 429 -2.32 20.20 -11.96
C GLY A 429 -1.20 21.12 -11.47
N ARG A 430 -1.09 22.30 -12.09
CA ARG A 430 -0.11 23.32 -11.70
C ARG A 430 -0.88 24.51 -11.15
N PRO A 431 -0.61 24.97 -9.92
CA PRO A 431 -1.24 26.16 -9.43
C PRO A 431 -0.68 27.41 -10.14
N LYS A 432 -1.46 28.48 -10.18
CA LYS A 432 -1.03 29.79 -10.71
C LYS A 432 -0.63 30.73 -9.59
N TRP A 433 0.28 31.64 -9.90
CA TRP A 433 0.70 32.69 -8.96
C TRP A 433 -0.28 33.87 -8.99
N ARG A 434 -0.56 34.45 -7.81
CA ARG A 434 -1.31 35.68 -7.62
C ARG A 434 -0.48 36.69 -6.83
N ASP A 435 -0.19 37.84 -7.42
CA ASP A 435 0.65 38.88 -6.81
C ASP A 435 -0.03 39.61 -5.65
N ASP A 436 -1.35 39.79 -5.71
CA ASP A 436 -2.13 40.51 -4.70
C ASP A 436 -2.11 39.84 -3.32
N ILE A 437 -1.97 38.50 -3.30
CA ILE A 437 -1.82 37.69 -2.08
C ILE A 437 -0.41 37.06 -1.94
N ALA A 438 0.45 37.30 -2.93
CA ALA A 438 1.77 36.69 -3.09
C ALA A 438 1.74 35.17 -2.79
N ALA A 439 0.88 34.43 -3.48
CA ALA A 439 0.70 33.01 -3.24
C ALA A 439 0.28 32.24 -4.49
N PHE A 440 0.47 30.93 -4.45
CA PHE A 440 -0.07 30.01 -5.45
C PHE A 440 -1.53 29.65 -5.13
N VAL A 441 -2.42 29.78 -6.11
CA VAL A 441 -3.83 29.35 -6.06
C VAL A 441 -4.10 28.27 -7.10
N PRO A 442 -5.19 27.49 -6.98
CA PRO A 442 -5.58 26.54 -8.01
C PRO A 442 -5.76 27.22 -9.38
N ASP A 443 -5.32 26.54 -10.44
CA ASP A 443 -5.55 26.93 -11.84
C ASP A 443 -6.20 25.77 -12.59
N GLY A 444 -7.43 25.47 -12.17
CA GLY A 444 -8.09 24.19 -12.43
C GLY A 444 -7.86 23.17 -11.31
N ALA A 445 -8.47 22.01 -11.45
CA ALA A 445 -8.42 20.89 -10.51
C ALA A 445 -8.73 19.58 -11.25
N PRO A 446 -8.54 18.40 -10.64
CA PRO A 446 -9.04 17.14 -11.19
C PRO A 446 -10.53 17.25 -11.60
N PRO A 447 -10.96 16.55 -12.68
CA PRO A 447 -12.33 16.64 -13.17
C PRO A 447 -13.39 16.44 -12.07
N GLY A 448 -14.37 17.34 -12.00
CA GLY A 448 -15.44 17.32 -10.99
C GLY A 448 -15.08 17.92 -9.63
N MET A 449 -13.89 18.52 -9.48
CA MET A 449 -13.44 19.18 -8.26
C MET A 449 -13.37 20.70 -8.42
N VAL A 450 -13.72 21.43 -7.37
CA VAL A 450 -13.51 22.88 -7.26
C VAL A 450 -12.94 23.23 -5.88
N ALA A 451 -12.16 24.31 -5.77
CA ALA A 451 -11.74 24.87 -4.49
C ALA A 451 -12.60 26.07 -4.10
N ALA A 452 -12.79 26.29 -2.80
CA ALA A 452 -13.57 27.41 -2.28
C ALA A 452 -12.91 28.04 -1.04
N GLY A 453 -13.10 29.35 -0.87
CA GLY A 453 -12.61 30.11 0.27
C GLY A 453 -11.10 30.25 0.27
N ALA A 454 -10.46 30.16 1.43
CA ALA A 454 -9.01 30.34 1.54
C ALA A 454 -8.19 29.34 0.71
N ALA A 455 -8.73 28.16 0.39
CA ALA A 455 -8.12 27.21 -0.54
C ALA A 455 -8.06 27.72 -2.00
N ASN A 456 -8.92 28.69 -2.35
CA ASN A 456 -8.96 29.39 -3.63
C ASN A 456 -8.34 30.81 -3.55
N GLY A 457 -7.78 31.19 -2.39
CA GLY A 457 -7.15 32.49 -2.17
C GLY A 457 -8.10 33.59 -1.65
N ALA A 458 -9.34 33.27 -1.29
CA ALA A 458 -10.25 34.20 -0.60
C ALA A 458 -10.05 34.13 0.92
N PHE A 459 -9.34 35.10 1.50
CA PHE A 459 -8.99 35.08 2.93
C PHE A 459 -10.00 35.76 3.86
N GLY A 460 -10.90 36.58 3.32
CA GLY A 460 -11.99 37.19 4.09
C GLY A 460 -13.03 36.17 4.54
N LEU A 461 -13.62 36.37 5.73
CA LEU A 461 -14.62 35.45 6.28
C LEU A 461 -15.90 35.43 5.44
N GLY A 462 -16.43 36.61 5.09
CA GLY A 462 -17.57 36.74 4.18
C GLY A 462 -17.29 36.11 2.82
N ALA A 463 -16.12 36.34 2.25
CA ALA A 463 -15.70 35.75 0.98
C ALA A 463 -15.62 34.21 1.05
N CYS A 464 -15.09 33.65 2.14
CA CYS A 464 -15.09 32.20 2.36
C CYS A 464 -16.50 31.61 2.39
N LEU A 465 -17.44 32.24 3.11
CA LEU A 465 -18.83 31.77 3.20
C LEU A 465 -19.52 31.82 1.84
N ARG A 466 -19.36 32.93 1.10
CA ARG A 466 -19.94 33.10 -0.24
C ARG A 466 -19.43 32.05 -1.22
N GLU A 467 -18.11 31.94 -1.38
CA GLU A 467 -17.51 30.97 -2.31
C GLU A 467 -17.88 29.53 -1.93
N GLY A 468 -17.88 29.20 -0.64
CA GLY A 468 -18.29 27.89 -0.14
C GLY A 468 -19.74 27.56 -0.50
N PHE A 469 -20.67 28.45 -0.16
CA PHE A 469 -22.09 28.28 -0.43
C PHE A 469 -22.38 28.11 -1.93
N GLU A 470 -21.78 28.96 -2.76
CA GLU A 470 -21.92 28.91 -4.22
C GLU A 470 -21.34 27.61 -4.81
N ALA A 471 -20.15 27.19 -4.36
CA ALA A 471 -19.51 25.95 -4.79
C ALA A 471 -20.32 24.71 -4.39
N GLY A 472 -20.86 24.68 -3.17
CA GLY A 472 -21.74 23.59 -2.70
C GLY A 472 -23.02 23.49 -3.53
N ALA A 473 -23.69 24.62 -3.77
CA ALA A 473 -24.89 24.67 -4.61
C ALA A 473 -24.59 24.24 -6.06
N ALA A 474 -23.47 24.69 -6.64
CA ALA A 474 -23.05 24.31 -7.98
C ALA A 474 -22.73 22.81 -8.08
N ALA A 475 -21.96 22.28 -7.13
CA ALA A 475 -21.62 20.86 -7.06
C ALA A 475 -22.87 19.98 -6.96
N ALA A 476 -23.87 20.38 -6.17
CA ALA A 476 -25.12 19.67 -6.08
C ALA A 476 -25.94 19.71 -7.39
N ARG A 477 -26.05 20.87 -8.04
CA ARG A 477 -26.73 21.00 -9.35
C ARG A 477 -26.08 20.11 -10.41
N ASP A 478 -24.76 20.14 -10.49
CA ASP A 478 -23.96 19.30 -11.37
C ASP A 478 -24.13 17.80 -11.09
N ALA A 479 -24.40 17.44 -9.83
CA ALA A 479 -24.71 16.07 -9.42
C ALA A 479 -26.17 15.68 -9.68
N GLY A 480 -26.99 16.59 -10.23
CA GLY A 480 -28.41 16.40 -10.55
C GLY A 480 -29.37 16.75 -9.41
N ARG A 481 -28.98 17.65 -8.50
CA ARG A 481 -29.76 18.04 -7.31
C ARG A 481 -30.03 19.55 -7.30
N SER A 482 -31.30 19.93 -7.22
CA SER A 482 -31.73 21.33 -7.39
C SER A 482 -32.84 21.74 -6.40
N GLY A 483 -32.91 21.10 -5.23
CA GLY A 483 -33.82 21.51 -4.15
C GLY A 483 -33.51 22.92 -3.61
N ASN A 484 -34.33 23.38 -2.66
CA ASN A 484 -34.16 24.69 -2.03
C ASN A 484 -32.87 24.73 -1.19
N ILE A 485 -31.90 25.55 -1.59
CA ILE A 485 -30.60 25.68 -0.90
C ILE A 485 -30.61 26.64 0.30
N GLY A 486 -31.73 27.32 0.56
CA GLY A 486 -31.85 28.30 1.64
C GLY A 486 -31.07 29.59 1.43
N SER A 487 -30.91 30.38 2.49
CA SER A 487 -30.15 31.64 2.47
C SER A 487 -28.65 31.41 2.67
N MET A 488 -27.85 32.22 1.97
CA MET A 488 -26.40 32.26 2.11
C MET A 488 -26.01 32.93 3.44
N PRO A 489 -25.11 32.31 4.24
CA PRO A 489 -24.58 32.94 5.45
C PRO A 489 -23.79 34.23 5.13
N VAL A 490 -23.90 35.25 5.97
CA VAL A 490 -23.29 36.56 5.76
C VAL A 490 -22.35 36.92 6.91
N ALA A 491 -21.17 37.45 6.57
CA ALA A 491 -20.21 38.01 7.50
C ALA A 491 -19.44 39.15 6.83
N ASP A 492 -18.83 40.01 7.63
CA ASP A 492 -17.97 41.10 7.15
C ASP A 492 -16.64 40.56 6.61
N ASP A 493 -16.11 41.25 5.60
CA ASP A 493 -14.80 40.97 5.04
C ASP A 493 -13.78 42.00 5.56
N ALA A 494 -12.75 41.52 6.25
CA ALA A 494 -11.60 42.34 6.58
C ALA A 494 -10.74 42.57 5.33
N ALA A 495 -10.18 43.77 5.21
CA ALA A 495 -9.18 44.04 4.19
C ALA A 495 -7.95 43.13 4.40
N PHE A 496 -7.37 42.67 3.30
CA PHE A 496 -6.12 41.92 3.32
C PHE A 496 -5.11 42.67 2.45
N SER A 497 -4.09 43.22 3.09
CA SER A 497 -2.94 43.81 2.42
C SER A 497 -1.65 43.16 2.91
N LEU A 498 -0.66 43.05 2.04
CA LEU A 498 0.65 42.51 2.39
C LEU A 498 1.78 43.19 1.62
N THR A 499 2.99 43.10 2.15
CA THR A 499 4.24 43.38 1.42
C THR A 499 5.08 42.10 1.40
N PRO A 500 5.39 41.53 0.22
CA PRO A 500 6.15 40.29 0.15
C PRO A 500 7.49 40.40 0.88
N LEU A 501 7.71 39.51 1.84
CA LEU A 501 8.96 39.42 2.60
C LEU A 501 9.27 37.94 2.88
N TRP A 502 10.24 37.41 2.16
CA TRP A 502 10.56 35.97 2.19
C TRP A 502 11.76 35.66 3.06
N HIS A 503 12.77 36.53 2.99
CA HIS A 503 14.06 36.36 3.66
C HIS A 503 14.61 37.71 4.12
N VAL A 504 14.97 37.81 5.41
CA VAL A 504 15.71 38.93 5.99
C VAL A 504 17.18 38.53 6.09
N ALA A 505 18.02 39.16 5.28
CA ALA A 505 19.46 38.90 5.30
C ALA A 505 20.08 39.32 6.65
N GLY A 506 20.96 38.48 7.20
CA GLY A 506 21.57 38.73 8.50
C GLY A 506 22.69 37.74 8.83
N LYS A 507 23.37 37.97 9.96
CA LYS A 507 24.36 37.04 10.49
C LYS A 507 23.66 35.97 11.32
N GLY A 508 23.86 34.69 10.99
CA GLY A 508 23.32 33.55 11.72
C GLY A 508 22.61 32.55 10.81
N LYS A 509 22.01 31.51 11.40
CA LYS A 509 21.27 30.48 10.67
C LYS A 509 19.82 30.93 10.45
N ALA A 510 19.40 31.00 9.20
CA ALA A 510 18.04 31.32 8.80
C ALA A 510 17.42 30.11 8.09
N PHE A 511 16.49 29.44 8.76
CA PHE A 511 15.93 28.16 8.30
C PHE A 511 14.76 28.37 7.35
N VAL A 512 14.82 27.69 6.21
CA VAL A 512 13.75 27.59 5.21
C VAL A 512 12.93 26.33 5.48
N ASP A 513 13.60 25.19 5.62
CA ASP A 513 13.01 23.92 6.04
C ASP A 513 13.49 23.60 7.45
N GLN A 514 12.56 23.71 8.40
CA GLN A 514 12.87 23.51 9.80
C GLN A 514 13.13 22.04 10.14
N GLN A 515 12.40 21.10 9.54
CA GLN A 515 12.50 19.69 9.88
C GLN A 515 13.78 19.05 9.34
N HIS A 516 14.18 19.39 8.10
CA HIS A 516 15.42 18.89 7.48
C HIS A 516 16.64 19.80 7.63
N ASP A 517 16.53 20.87 8.44
CA ASP A 517 17.62 21.82 8.70
C ASP A 517 18.16 22.53 7.43
N VAL A 518 17.29 22.77 6.44
CA VAL A 518 17.67 23.51 5.22
C VAL A 518 17.62 25.01 5.48
N THR A 519 18.71 25.71 5.15
CA THR A 519 18.86 27.16 5.38
C THR A 519 18.80 27.97 4.09
N ALA A 520 18.63 29.29 4.19
CA ALA A 520 18.70 30.19 3.03
C ALA A 520 20.06 30.06 2.30
N SER A 521 21.16 29.93 3.06
CA SER A 521 22.49 29.71 2.48
C SER A 521 22.64 28.38 1.74
N ASP A 522 21.85 27.35 2.07
CA ASP A 522 21.85 26.08 1.32
C ASP A 522 21.15 26.23 -0.04
N VAL A 523 20.11 27.06 -0.11
CA VAL A 523 19.44 27.40 -1.38
C VAL A 523 20.38 28.20 -2.29
N GLU A 524 21.06 29.21 -1.73
CA GLU A 524 22.10 29.99 -2.43
C GLU A 524 23.26 29.11 -2.91
N LEU A 525 23.72 28.17 -2.07
CA LEU A 525 24.76 27.21 -2.42
C LEU A 525 24.32 26.31 -3.57
N ALA A 526 23.09 25.77 -3.54
CA ALA A 526 22.58 24.92 -4.59
C ALA A 526 22.59 25.64 -5.95
N GLN A 527 22.13 26.90 -5.99
CA GLN A 527 22.17 27.68 -7.22
C GLN A 527 23.60 27.98 -7.67
N ARG A 528 24.51 28.31 -6.74
CA ARG A 528 25.93 28.53 -7.04
C ARG A 528 26.61 27.28 -7.61
N GLU A 529 26.18 26.08 -7.21
CA GLU A 529 26.65 24.81 -7.75
C GLU A 529 25.97 24.39 -9.06
N GLY A 530 25.11 25.25 -9.63
CA GLY A 530 24.51 25.06 -10.96
C GLY A 530 23.14 24.37 -10.96
N PHE A 531 22.51 24.16 -9.80
CA PHE A 531 21.17 23.56 -9.73
C PHE A 531 20.08 24.58 -10.03
N GLN A 532 19.64 24.65 -11.29
CA GLN A 532 18.66 25.66 -11.74
C GLN A 532 17.18 25.30 -11.54
N SER A 533 16.85 24.00 -11.51
CA SER A 533 15.47 23.52 -11.37
C SER A 533 15.09 23.40 -9.89
N VAL A 534 13.86 23.77 -9.52
CA VAL A 534 13.34 23.53 -8.16
C VAL A 534 13.40 22.04 -7.79
N GLU A 535 13.23 21.15 -8.75
CA GLU A 535 13.33 19.70 -8.53
C GLU A 535 14.77 19.27 -8.18
N HIS A 536 15.78 19.96 -8.72
CA HIS A 536 17.18 19.77 -8.32
C HIS A 536 17.46 20.36 -6.94
N LEU A 537 16.99 21.60 -6.67
CA LEU A 537 17.10 22.23 -5.36
C LEU A 537 16.52 21.30 -4.27
N LYS A 538 15.32 20.78 -4.48
CA LYS A 538 14.65 19.80 -3.60
C LYS A 538 15.52 18.58 -3.33
N ARG A 539 16.02 17.91 -4.37
CA ARG A 539 16.81 16.67 -4.22
C ARG A 539 18.19 16.91 -3.58
N TYR A 540 18.82 18.03 -3.92
CA TYR A 540 20.14 18.38 -3.42
C TYR A 540 20.12 18.80 -1.95
N THR A 541 19.14 19.63 -1.57
CA THR A 541 19.03 20.18 -0.21
C THR A 541 18.13 19.36 0.71
N THR A 542 17.26 18.51 0.17
CA THR A 542 16.13 17.83 0.86
C THR A 542 14.97 18.74 1.29
N LEU A 543 14.93 19.97 0.77
CA LEU A 543 13.84 20.93 0.97
C LEU A 543 12.48 20.32 0.61
N GLY A 544 11.53 20.36 1.56
CA GLY A 544 10.15 19.91 1.34
C GLY A 544 9.99 18.39 1.23
N MET A 545 10.99 17.61 1.63
CA MET A 545 10.95 16.14 1.61
C MET A 545 10.60 15.52 2.97
N ALA A 546 10.37 16.34 4.01
CA ALA A 546 10.13 15.86 5.36
C ALA A 546 8.68 15.39 5.57
N THR A 547 8.30 15.04 6.81
CA THR A 547 6.95 14.50 7.12
C THR A 547 5.82 15.51 7.01
N ASP A 548 6.14 16.80 6.94
CA ASP A 548 5.22 17.88 6.62
C ASP A 548 5.02 18.06 5.09
N GLN A 549 5.90 17.48 4.26
CA GLN A 549 5.96 17.63 2.80
C GLN A 549 6.12 19.09 2.33
N GLY A 550 6.84 19.89 3.13
CA GLY A 550 7.17 21.28 2.80
C GLY A 550 5.98 22.25 2.84
N LYS A 551 4.96 21.94 3.66
CA LYS A 551 3.78 22.79 3.88
C LYS A 551 4.18 24.21 4.32
N THR A 552 5.25 24.34 5.11
CA THR A 552 5.76 25.65 5.57
C THR A 552 7.03 26.11 4.84
N SER A 553 7.72 25.24 4.11
CA SER A 553 9.07 25.54 3.57
C SER A 553 9.12 25.80 2.05
N ASN A 554 8.23 25.17 1.27
CA ASN A 554 8.36 25.16 -0.20
C ASN A 554 8.31 26.56 -0.82
N VAL A 555 7.32 27.38 -0.47
CA VAL A 555 7.15 28.72 -1.07
C VAL A 555 8.30 29.66 -0.70
N ALA A 556 8.78 29.60 0.55
CA ALA A 556 9.92 30.41 0.98
C ALA A 556 11.21 30.00 0.24
N GLY A 557 11.47 28.68 0.11
CA GLY A 557 12.62 28.18 -0.64
C GLY A 557 12.56 28.54 -2.12
N LEU A 558 11.37 28.49 -2.72
CA LEU A 558 11.12 28.95 -4.08
C LEU A 558 11.38 30.44 -4.26
N ALA A 559 10.91 31.27 -3.33
CA ALA A 559 11.10 32.71 -3.41
C ALA A 559 12.58 33.11 -3.27
N ILE A 560 13.33 32.43 -2.40
CA ILE A 560 14.79 32.62 -2.29
C ILE A 560 15.47 32.17 -3.57
N MET A 561 15.11 31.00 -4.12
CA MET A 561 15.64 30.48 -5.39
C MET A 561 15.38 31.44 -6.56
N ALA A 562 14.17 31.99 -6.64
CA ALA A 562 13.79 32.97 -7.65
C ALA A 562 14.67 34.23 -7.57
N ALA A 563 14.83 34.77 -6.35
CA ALA A 563 15.67 35.94 -6.10
C ALA A 563 17.14 35.71 -6.51
N VAL A 564 17.75 34.57 -6.15
CA VAL A 564 19.16 34.29 -6.47
C VAL A 564 19.38 33.88 -7.93
N SER A 565 18.35 33.43 -8.63
CA SER A 565 18.41 33.07 -10.05
C SER A 565 17.99 34.20 -10.99
N GLY A 566 17.51 35.33 -10.46
CA GLY A 566 17.01 36.45 -11.25
C GLY A 566 15.71 36.16 -12.00
N LYS A 567 14.93 35.17 -11.53
CA LYS A 567 13.64 34.77 -12.11
C LYS A 567 12.49 35.26 -11.23
N SER A 568 11.29 35.33 -11.80
CA SER A 568 10.07 35.41 -10.99
C SER A 568 9.78 34.08 -10.27
N ILE A 569 8.97 34.15 -9.21
CA ILE A 569 8.48 32.97 -8.49
C ILE A 569 7.72 32.00 -9.43
N PRO A 570 6.77 32.44 -10.28
CA PRO A 570 6.10 31.54 -11.22
C PRO A 570 7.04 30.89 -12.24
N GLU A 571 8.07 31.60 -12.74
CA GLU A 571 9.05 31.03 -13.68
C GLU A 571 9.97 29.97 -13.04
N THR A 572 10.20 30.08 -11.73
CA THR A 572 10.96 29.07 -10.97
C THR A 572 10.17 27.75 -10.87
N GLY A 573 8.83 27.83 -10.92
CA GLY A 573 7.90 26.70 -10.90
C GLY A 573 7.73 26.06 -9.52
N THR A 574 6.70 25.24 -9.34
CA THR A 574 6.51 24.43 -8.11
C THR A 574 7.03 23.01 -8.30
N THR A 575 7.23 22.30 -7.19
CA THR A 575 7.47 20.85 -7.26
C THR A 575 6.16 20.09 -7.50
N ILE A 576 6.27 18.83 -7.95
CA ILE A 576 5.10 17.98 -8.19
C ILE A 576 4.42 17.60 -6.86
N TYR A 577 3.12 17.87 -6.76
CA TYR A 577 2.27 17.40 -5.66
C TYR A 577 1.90 15.92 -5.85
N ARG A 578 1.95 15.15 -4.77
CA ARG A 578 1.66 13.71 -4.77
C ARG A 578 0.75 13.33 -3.59
N PRO A 579 -0.11 12.31 -3.75
CA PRO A 579 -0.69 11.64 -2.61
C PRO A 579 0.39 10.83 -1.85
N PRO A 580 0.24 10.62 -0.54
CA PRO A 580 -0.87 11.09 0.27
C PRO A 580 -0.64 12.53 0.83
N TYR A 581 -1.70 13.35 0.92
CA TYR A 581 -1.63 14.73 1.47
C TYR A 581 -1.20 14.76 2.96
N VAL A 582 -1.66 13.76 3.72
CA VAL A 582 -1.21 13.43 5.08
C VAL A 582 -0.63 12.02 5.09
N PRO A 583 0.33 11.69 5.96
CA PRO A 583 0.82 10.32 6.12
C PRO A 583 -0.31 9.34 6.46
N VAL A 584 -0.25 8.12 5.91
CA VAL A 584 -1.21 7.04 6.17
C VAL A 584 -0.44 5.83 6.67
N ALA A 585 -0.91 5.19 7.75
CA ALA A 585 -0.27 3.98 8.27
C ALA A 585 -0.36 2.84 7.24
N ILE A 586 0.72 2.07 7.10
CA ILE A 586 0.76 0.90 6.20
C ILE A 586 -0.34 -0.11 6.57
N GLY A 587 -0.62 -0.28 7.86
CA GLY A 587 -1.71 -1.12 8.35
C GLY A 587 -3.07 -0.76 7.76
N ALA A 588 -3.37 0.53 7.58
CA ALA A 588 -4.62 0.97 6.97
C ALA A 588 -4.72 0.58 5.48
N PHE A 589 -3.60 0.58 4.75
CA PHE A 589 -3.56 0.06 3.37
C PHE A 589 -3.72 -1.46 3.29
N ALA A 590 -3.21 -2.20 4.28
CA ALA A 590 -3.44 -3.64 4.36
C ALA A 590 -4.91 -3.96 4.69
N GLY A 591 -5.51 -3.24 5.65
CA GLY A 591 -6.84 -3.54 6.16
C GLY A 591 -6.85 -4.92 6.82
N HIS A 592 -7.87 -5.74 6.50
CA HIS A 592 -7.97 -7.11 6.99
C HIS A 592 -7.11 -8.13 6.24
N HIS A 593 -6.40 -7.74 5.16
CA HIS A 593 -5.56 -8.65 4.37
C HIS A 593 -4.19 -8.89 5.03
N ARG A 594 -4.20 -9.61 6.16
CA ARG A 594 -3.01 -9.98 6.94
C ARG A 594 -3.13 -11.43 7.40
N ASP A 595 -2.00 -12.01 7.78
CA ASP A 595 -1.93 -13.37 8.32
C ASP A 595 -2.62 -14.37 7.36
N GLU A 596 -3.50 -15.24 7.88
CA GLU A 596 -4.24 -16.22 7.07
C GLU A 596 -5.26 -15.58 6.09
N ASN A 597 -5.63 -14.32 6.30
CA ASN A 597 -6.57 -13.56 5.46
C ASN A 597 -5.88 -12.74 4.37
N PHE A 598 -4.56 -12.87 4.20
CA PHE A 598 -3.82 -12.15 3.15
C PHE A 598 -4.33 -12.46 1.74
N HIS A 599 -4.75 -13.71 1.49
CA HIS A 599 -5.43 -14.12 0.28
C HIS A 599 -6.51 -15.17 0.58
N ALA A 600 -7.46 -15.36 -0.34
CA ALA A 600 -8.51 -16.35 -0.18
C ALA A 600 -7.95 -17.78 -0.19
N THR A 601 -8.35 -18.60 0.78
CA THR A 601 -8.01 -20.03 0.81
C THR A 601 -9.16 -20.86 0.22
N ARG A 602 -8.83 -21.81 -0.67
CA ARG A 602 -9.77 -22.76 -1.27
C ARG A 602 -9.51 -24.17 -0.76
N LEU A 603 -10.55 -24.81 -0.26
CA LEU A 603 -10.50 -26.16 0.30
C LEU A 603 -11.19 -27.14 -0.65
N THR A 604 -10.56 -28.29 -0.93
CA THR A 604 -11.20 -29.30 -1.77
C THR A 604 -12.45 -29.88 -1.08
N PRO A 605 -13.40 -30.45 -1.82
CA PRO A 605 -14.58 -31.06 -1.20
C PRO A 605 -14.29 -32.24 -0.25
N SER A 606 -13.08 -32.81 -0.27
CA SER A 606 -12.65 -33.86 0.67
C SER A 606 -11.70 -33.34 1.75
N HIS A 607 -11.47 -32.02 1.85
CA HIS A 607 -10.47 -31.43 2.72
C HIS A 607 -10.64 -31.81 4.19
N HIS A 608 -11.87 -31.73 4.72
CA HIS A 608 -12.13 -32.08 6.13
C HIS A 608 -11.84 -33.54 6.42
N TRP A 609 -12.27 -34.45 5.53
CA TRP A 609 -11.89 -35.86 5.65
C TRP A 609 -10.38 -36.07 5.57
N ALA A 610 -9.67 -35.40 4.66
CA ALA A 610 -8.21 -35.51 4.57
C ALA A 610 -7.52 -35.01 5.85
N ALA A 611 -8.01 -33.90 6.44
CA ALA A 611 -7.52 -33.37 7.70
C ALA A 611 -7.77 -34.34 8.87
N GLU A 612 -8.93 -35.01 8.92
CA GLU A 612 -9.20 -36.09 9.90
C GLU A 612 -8.22 -37.25 9.76
N GLN A 613 -7.73 -37.54 8.54
CA GLN A 613 -6.70 -38.56 8.32
C GLN A 613 -5.27 -38.07 8.61
N GLY A 614 -5.10 -36.83 9.11
CA GLY A 614 -3.80 -36.24 9.42
C GLY A 614 -3.00 -35.81 8.19
N ALA A 615 -3.66 -35.56 7.04
CA ALA A 615 -2.97 -35.13 5.83
C ALA A 615 -2.15 -33.86 6.05
N ILE A 616 -0.96 -33.82 5.44
CA ILE A 616 -0.17 -32.59 5.32
C ILE A 616 -0.58 -31.88 4.04
N PHE A 617 -0.74 -30.56 4.08
CA PHE A 617 -1.23 -29.79 2.94
C PHE A 617 -0.16 -28.90 2.30
N VAL A 618 -0.25 -28.74 0.98
CA VAL A 618 0.55 -27.80 0.18
C VAL A 618 -0.34 -26.76 -0.48
N ASP A 619 0.17 -25.53 -0.59
CA ASP A 619 -0.46 -24.46 -1.35
C ASP A 619 -0.20 -24.62 -2.86
N THR A 620 -1.26 -24.72 -3.63
CA THR A 620 -1.21 -24.73 -5.11
C THR A 620 -2.11 -23.62 -5.64
N GLY A 621 -1.54 -22.43 -5.85
CA GLY A 621 -2.33 -21.23 -6.04
C GLY A 621 -3.13 -20.94 -4.77
N LEU A 622 -4.45 -20.80 -4.89
CA LEU A 622 -5.33 -20.61 -3.74
C LEU A 622 -5.75 -21.92 -3.06
N TRP A 623 -5.42 -23.08 -3.60
CA TRP A 623 -5.90 -24.38 -3.10
C TRP A 623 -4.98 -24.98 -2.04
N LYS A 624 -5.58 -25.51 -0.96
CA LYS A 624 -4.93 -26.44 -0.03
C LYS A 624 -5.11 -27.88 -0.52
N ARG A 625 -4.05 -28.51 -1.01
CA ARG A 625 -4.06 -29.90 -1.49
C ARG A 625 -3.34 -30.82 -0.53
N ALA A 626 -3.87 -32.03 -0.31
CA ALA A 626 -3.17 -33.05 0.47
C ALA A 626 -1.86 -33.44 -0.27
N GLN A 627 -0.73 -33.16 0.37
CA GLN A 627 0.60 -33.44 -0.16
C GLN A 627 1.04 -34.87 0.13
N TRP A 628 0.77 -35.37 1.34
CA TRP A 628 0.89 -36.79 1.75
C TRP A 628 0.08 -37.07 3.02
N TYR A 629 -0.08 -38.35 3.35
CA TYR A 629 -0.84 -38.88 4.49
C TYR A 629 0.08 -39.66 5.43
N PRO A 630 0.60 -39.05 6.51
CA PRO A 630 1.49 -39.71 7.45
C PRO A 630 0.77 -40.78 8.29
N ARG A 631 1.51 -41.84 8.68
CA ARG A 631 1.06 -42.81 9.69
C ARG A 631 1.92 -42.73 10.96
N PRO A 632 1.37 -43.10 12.14
CA PRO A 632 2.17 -43.20 13.35
C PRO A 632 3.41 -44.09 13.15
N GLY A 633 4.58 -43.58 13.55
CA GLY A 633 5.87 -44.27 13.43
C GLY A 633 6.68 -43.94 12.18
N GLU A 634 6.11 -43.22 11.20
CA GLU A 634 6.86 -42.71 10.05
C GLU A 634 7.60 -41.42 10.43
N LYS A 635 8.88 -41.33 10.06
CA LYS A 635 9.80 -40.29 10.52
C LYS A 635 9.70 -39.00 9.70
N ASP A 636 9.48 -39.13 8.40
CA ASP A 636 9.45 -38.01 7.47
C ASP A 636 8.51 -38.26 6.27
N TRP A 637 8.39 -37.25 5.43
CA TRP A 637 7.57 -37.30 4.22
C TRP A 637 8.00 -38.43 3.26
N LEU A 638 9.30 -38.78 3.23
CA LEU A 638 9.83 -39.76 2.29
C LEU A 638 9.34 -41.17 2.65
N GLU A 639 9.30 -41.52 3.94
CA GLU A 639 8.71 -42.79 4.39
C GLU A 639 7.22 -42.89 4.04
N SER A 640 6.43 -41.84 4.30
CA SER A 640 5.00 -41.80 3.97
C SER A 640 4.75 -41.95 2.46
N VAL A 641 5.44 -41.14 1.65
CA VAL A 641 5.31 -41.16 0.19
C VAL A 641 5.80 -42.49 -0.39
N THR A 642 6.88 -43.07 0.15
CA THR A 642 7.38 -44.38 -0.25
C THR A 642 6.32 -45.46 -0.05
N ARG A 643 5.64 -45.46 1.10
CA ARG A 643 4.52 -46.38 1.37
C ARG A 643 3.36 -46.13 0.41
N GLU A 644 2.96 -44.88 0.22
CA GLU A 644 1.85 -44.52 -0.68
C GLU A 644 2.07 -45.02 -2.11
N VAL A 645 3.25 -44.76 -2.69
CA VAL A 645 3.60 -45.22 -4.04
C VAL A 645 3.62 -46.75 -4.10
N LYS A 646 4.25 -47.44 -3.13
CA LYS A 646 4.26 -48.91 -3.09
C LYS A 646 2.85 -49.49 -2.99
N ALA A 647 1.96 -48.88 -2.21
CA ALA A 647 0.57 -49.32 -2.06
C ALA A 647 -0.21 -49.18 -3.38
N VAL A 648 -0.03 -48.07 -4.11
CA VAL A 648 -0.66 -47.89 -5.43
C VAL A 648 -0.13 -48.90 -6.45
N ARG A 649 1.19 -49.09 -6.53
CA ARG A 649 1.83 -49.99 -7.50
C ARG A 649 1.48 -51.47 -7.29
N SER A 650 1.31 -51.89 -6.04
CA SER A 650 1.02 -53.29 -5.67
C SER A 650 -0.47 -53.60 -5.50
N GLY A 651 -1.31 -52.59 -5.28
CA GLY A 651 -2.73 -52.75 -4.97
C GLY A 651 -3.59 -51.66 -5.60
N VAL A 652 -4.07 -50.74 -4.78
CA VAL A 652 -4.89 -49.60 -5.21
C VAL A 652 -4.74 -48.43 -4.23
N GLY A 653 -4.78 -47.22 -4.76
CA GLY A 653 -4.91 -46.01 -3.95
C GLY A 653 -5.71 -44.94 -4.68
N PHE A 654 -6.03 -43.86 -3.99
CA PHE A 654 -6.69 -42.71 -4.61
C PHE A 654 -6.09 -41.37 -4.18
N CYS A 655 -6.18 -40.39 -5.08
CA CYS A 655 -5.75 -39.01 -4.88
C CYS A 655 -6.88 -38.04 -5.23
N ASP A 656 -7.07 -37.02 -4.40
CA ASP A 656 -7.99 -35.92 -4.69
C ASP A 656 -7.41 -35.00 -5.78
N VAL A 657 -8.04 -35.05 -6.96
CA VAL A 657 -7.72 -34.23 -8.14
C VAL A 657 -8.84 -33.24 -8.45
N SER A 658 -9.70 -32.95 -7.46
CA SER A 658 -10.81 -31.98 -7.57
C SER A 658 -10.32 -30.58 -7.93
N THR A 659 -9.03 -30.28 -7.75
CA THR A 659 -8.44 -28.96 -8.06
C THR A 659 -8.11 -28.75 -9.54
N LEU A 660 -8.15 -29.78 -10.40
CA LEU A 660 -7.96 -29.59 -11.84
C LEU A 660 -9.00 -28.60 -12.39
N GLY A 661 -8.63 -27.77 -13.37
CA GLY A 661 -9.62 -26.97 -14.08
C GLY A 661 -10.54 -27.89 -14.87
N LYS A 662 -11.84 -27.60 -14.90
CA LYS A 662 -12.85 -28.38 -15.63
C LYS A 662 -13.75 -27.44 -16.41
N ILE A 663 -13.92 -27.70 -17.69
CA ILE A 663 -14.69 -26.84 -18.59
C ILE A 663 -15.60 -27.72 -19.44
N ASP A 664 -16.91 -27.50 -19.36
CA ASP A 664 -17.88 -28.05 -20.30
C ASP A 664 -17.87 -27.16 -21.55
N VAL A 665 -17.77 -27.80 -22.72
CA VAL A 665 -17.74 -27.17 -24.04
C VAL A 665 -18.87 -27.79 -24.85
N HIS A 666 -19.88 -26.98 -25.14
CA HIS A 666 -21.10 -27.39 -25.84
C HIS A 666 -21.23 -26.69 -27.18
N GLY A 667 -21.97 -27.30 -28.11
CA GLY A 667 -22.37 -26.70 -29.37
C GLY A 667 -21.94 -27.52 -30.58
N PRO A 668 -22.61 -27.33 -31.73
CA PRO A 668 -22.33 -28.10 -32.95
C PRO A 668 -20.90 -27.88 -33.46
N ASP A 669 -20.29 -26.72 -33.18
CA ASP A 669 -18.92 -26.41 -33.59
C ASP A 669 -17.87 -26.70 -32.50
N ALA A 670 -18.24 -27.32 -31.38
CA ALA A 670 -17.33 -27.57 -30.26
C ALA A 670 -16.06 -28.34 -30.69
N GLY A 671 -16.20 -29.39 -31.52
CA GLY A 671 -15.06 -30.15 -32.04
C GLY A 671 -14.15 -29.32 -32.94
N ALA A 672 -14.73 -28.47 -33.80
CA ALA A 672 -13.99 -27.58 -34.69
C ALA A 672 -13.27 -26.46 -33.92
N PHE A 673 -13.90 -25.91 -32.89
CA PHE A 673 -13.30 -24.95 -31.99
C PHE A 673 -12.07 -25.55 -31.27
N LEU A 674 -12.22 -26.75 -30.70
CA LEU A 674 -11.12 -27.45 -30.02
C LEU A 674 -9.98 -27.80 -30.98
N ASP A 675 -10.28 -28.13 -32.24
CA ASP A 675 -9.27 -28.30 -33.29
C ASP A 675 -8.45 -27.04 -33.54
N ARG A 676 -9.04 -25.83 -33.40
CA ARG A 676 -8.29 -24.58 -33.58
C ARG A 676 -7.46 -24.21 -32.35
N VAL A 677 -7.86 -24.64 -31.15
CA VAL A 677 -7.15 -24.31 -29.89
C VAL A 677 -6.01 -25.29 -29.61
N TYR A 678 -6.25 -26.59 -29.71
CA TYR A 678 -5.28 -27.61 -29.35
C TYR A 678 -4.36 -27.96 -30.53
N ILE A 679 -3.14 -28.43 -30.26
CA ILE A 679 -2.21 -28.84 -31.33
C ILE A 679 -2.67 -30.11 -32.06
N ASN A 680 -3.42 -30.99 -31.39
CA ASN A 680 -4.00 -32.22 -31.92
C ASN A 680 -5.51 -32.06 -32.17
N ALA A 681 -6.10 -33.01 -32.92
CA ALA A 681 -7.53 -32.94 -33.28
C ALA A 681 -8.43 -33.52 -32.18
N PHE A 682 -9.63 -32.97 -32.01
CA PHE A 682 -10.73 -33.40 -31.14
C PHE A 682 -12.04 -33.62 -31.89
N SER A 683 -12.23 -33.02 -33.07
CA SER A 683 -13.40 -33.27 -33.94
C SER A 683 -13.57 -34.75 -34.32
N SER A 684 -12.44 -35.46 -34.51
CA SER A 684 -12.39 -36.90 -34.82
C SER A 684 -12.43 -37.82 -33.60
N LEU A 685 -12.54 -37.29 -32.38
CA LEU A 685 -12.65 -38.11 -31.18
C LEU A 685 -14.04 -38.75 -31.14
N ALA A 686 -14.13 -40.08 -31.01
CA ALA A 686 -15.42 -40.75 -30.89
C ALA A 686 -16.11 -40.38 -29.56
N VAL A 687 -17.44 -40.32 -29.56
CA VAL A 687 -18.22 -40.21 -28.33
C VAL A 687 -17.88 -41.37 -27.39
N GLY A 688 -17.77 -41.08 -26.10
CA GLY A 688 -17.37 -42.08 -25.10
C GLY A 688 -15.85 -42.22 -24.94
N LYS A 689 -15.06 -41.37 -25.60
CA LYS A 689 -13.59 -41.40 -25.55
C LYS A 689 -13.00 -40.11 -25.00
N ALA A 690 -11.80 -40.24 -24.45
CA ALA A 690 -10.95 -39.17 -24.00
C ALA A 690 -9.66 -39.10 -24.83
N ARG A 691 -9.04 -37.92 -24.87
CA ARG A 691 -7.76 -37.69 -25.54
C ARG A 691 -6.99 -36.61 -24.79
N TYR A 692 -5.70 -36.88 -24.57
CA TYR A 692 -4.76 -35.90 -24.05
C TYR A 692 -4.47 -34.84 -25.13
N GLY A 693 -4.41 -33.58 -24.75
CA GLY A 693 -4.14 -32.45 -25.64
C GLY A 693 -3.21 -31.43 -25.01
N VAL A 694 -2.51 -30.69 -25.88
CA VAL A 694 -1.63 -29.58 -25.50
C VAL A 694 -2.10 -28.32 -26.19
N MET A 695 -2.21 -27.23 -25.43
CA MET A 695 -2.45 -25.89 -25.95
C MET A 695 -1.12 -25.14 -26.06
N LEU A 696 -0.96 -24.34 -27.11
CA LEU A 696 0.17 -23.41 -27.22
C LEU A 696 -0.32 -21.97 -27.05
N ARG A 697 0.62 -21.09 -26.71
CA ARG A 697 0.45 -19.67 -26.95
C ARG A 697 0.68 -19.36 -28.42
N GLU A 698 0.28 -18.17 -28.84
CA GLU A 698 0.51 -17.69 -30.21
C GLU A 698 1.99 -17.67 -30.61
N ASP A 699 2.92 -17.57 -29.66
CA ASP A 699 4.37 -17.61 -29.89
C ASP A 699 4.95 -19.01 -30.15
N GLY A 700 4.13 -20.07 -30.03
CA GLY A 700 4.49 -21.47 -30.26
C GLY A 700 4.98 -22.24 -29.03
N ILE A 701 4.97 -21.62 -27.85
CA ILE A 701 5.37 -22.25 -26.58
C ILE A 701 4.18 -22.93 -25.90
N VAL A 702 4.43 -24.02 -25.17
CA VAL A 702 3.38 -24.72 -24.43
C VAL A 702 2.73 -23.79 -23.41
N TYR A 703 1.40 -23.74 -23.44
CA TYR A 703 0.59 -22.91 -22.56
C TYR A 703 0.02 -23.70 -21.38
N ASP A 704 -0.69 -24.78 -21.68
CA ASP A 704 -1.25 -25.72 -20.71
C ASP A 704 -1.54 -27.06 -21.42
N ASP A 705 -1.86 -28.08 -20.65
CA ASP A 705 -2.22 -29.40 -21.12
C ASP A 705 -3.38 -30.00 -20.33
N GLY A 706 -3.88 -31.14 -20.81
CA GLY A 706 -4.86 -31.92 -20.08
C GLY A 706 -5.64 -32.88 -20.95
N THR A 707 -6.66 -33.50 -20.36
CA THR A 707 -7.48 -34.49 -21.05
C THR A 707 -8.84 -33.92 -21.39
N THR A 708 -9.26 -34.10 -22.63
CA THR A 708 -10.61 -33.76 -23.09
C THR A 708 -11.38 -35.02 -23.42
N SER A 709 -12.61 -35.12 -22.91
CA SER A 709 -13.52 -36.24 -23.14
C SER A 709 -14.71 -35.80 -23.97
N ARG A 710 -15.10 -36.58 -24.98
CA ARG A 710 -16.32 -36.33 -25.77
C ARG A 710 -17.47 -37.15 -25.19
N LEU A 711 -18.38 -36.49 -24.50
CA LEU A 711 -19.48 -37.12 -23.75
C LEU A 711 -20.75 -37.26 -24.62
N ALA A 712 -20.96 -36.38 -25.59
CA ALA A 712 -21.96 -36.48 -26.64
C ALA A 712 -21.41 -35.89 -27.95
N GLU A 713 -22.18 -35.92 -29.04
CA GLU A 713 -21.74 -35.43 -30.35
C GLU A 713 -21.27 -33.96 -30.27
N ASP A 714 -21.97 -33.14 -29.50
CA ASP A 714 -21.79 -31.71 -29.32
C ASP A 714 -21.38 -31.34 -27.89
N HIS A 715 -20.89 -32.30 -27.09
CA HIS A 715 -20.52 -32.09 -25.69
C HIS A 715 -19.13 -32.66 -25.38
N TYR A 716 -18.21 -31.75 -25.05
CA TYR A 716 -16.87 -32.06 -24.58
C TYR A 716 -16.66 -31.59 -23.14
N PHE A 717 -15.88 -32.36 -22.38
CA PHE A 717 -15.45 -32.04 -21.02
C PHE A 717 -13.93 -31.98 -20.99
N LEU A 718 -13.40 -30.77 -20.82
CA LEU A 718 -11.98 -30.48 -20.75
C LEU A 718 -11.51 -30.51 -19.31
N THR A 719 -10.35 -31.11 -19.07
CA THR A 719 -9.57 -30.93 -17.84
C THR A 719 -8.29 -30.16 -18.15
N THR A 720 -7.87 -29.29 -17.23
CA THR A 720 -6.68 -28.44 -17.34
C THR A 720 -5.84 -28.56 -16.07
N THR A 721 -4.62 -28.03 -16.07
CA THR A 721 -3.82 -27.98 -14.84
C THR A 721 -4.48 -27.10 -13.76
N THR A 722 -4.24 -27.43 -12.48
CA THR A 722 -4.83 -26.70 -11.34
C THR A 722 -4.48 -25.20 -11.34
N ALA A 723 -3.22 -24.86 -11.62
CA ALA A 723 -2.76 -23.47 -11.54
C ALA A 723 -3.24 -22.62 -12.73
N LYS A 724 -3.56 -23.24 -13.87
CA LYS A 724 -3.96 -22.53 -15.10
C LYS A 724 -5.45 -22.56 -15.37
N ALA A 725 -6.28 -23.22 -14.55
CA ALA A 725 -7.73 -23.34 -14.76
C ALA A 725 -8.44 -22.03 -15.18
N GLY A 726 -8.23 -20.95 -14.42
CA GLY A 726 -8.83 -19.65 -14.74
C GLY A 726 -8.25 -19.00 -16.00
N LEU A 727 -6.94 -19.16 -16.22
CA LEU A 727 -6.24 -18.60 -17.38
C LEU A 727 -6.63 -19.34 -18.68
N VAL A 728 -6.78 -20.66 -18.65
CA VAL A 728 -7.29 -21.45 -19.78
C VAL A 728 -8.72 -21.06 -20.11
N MET A 729 -9.61 -20.89 -19.12
CA MET A 729 -10.97 -20.40 -19.38
C MET A 729 -10.96 -19.01 -20.07
N GLN A 730 -10.12 -18.08 -19.60
CA GLN A 730 -9.95 -16.78 -20.24
C GLN A 730 -9.41 -16.90 -21.68
N HIS A 731 -8.45 -17.79 -21.91
CA HIS A 731 -7.91 -18.04 -23.25
C HIS A 731 -8.95 -18.62 -24.20
N LEU A 732 -9.73 -19.62 -23.76
CA LEU A 732 -10.81 -20.18 -24.57
C LEU A 732 -11.88 -19.14 -24.87
N GLU A 733 -12.28 -18.30 -23.91
CA GLU A 733 -13.21 -17.19 -24.16
C GLU A 733 -12.63 -16.15 -25.12
N PHE A 734 -11.33 -15.85 -25.06
CA PHE A 734 -10.69 -14.99 -26.05
C PHE A 734 -10.71 -15.61 -27.45
N CYS A 735 -10.36 -16.90 -27.58
CA CYS A 735 -10.46 -17.61 -28.84
C CYS A 735 -11.89 -17.60 -29.38
N ARG A 736 -12.89 -17.82 -28.52
CA ARG A 736 -14.30 -17.84 -28.92
C ARG A 736 -14.83 -16.46 -29.29
N GLN A 737 -14.54 -15.42 -28.51
CA GLN A 737 -15.12 -14.09 -28.71
C GLN A 737 -14.39 -13.25 -29.76
N VAL A 738 -13.08 -13.47 -29.92
CA VAL A 738 -12.21 -12.59 -30.74
C VAL A 738 -11.68 -13.32 -31.96
N LEU A 739 -11.13 -14.52 -31.80
CA LEU A 739 -10.49 -15.20 -32.93
C LEU A 739 -11.51 -15.93 -33.81
N PHE A 740 -12.50 -16.57 -33.21
CA PHE A 740 -13.47 -17.44 -33.87
C PHE A 740 -14.93 -17.14 -33.45
N PRO A 741 -15.39 -15.87 -33.50
CA PRO A 741 -16.74 -15.48 -33.08
C PRO A 741 -17.86 -16.10 -33.92
N GLU A 742 -17.53 -16.67 -35.08
CA GLU A 742 -18.47 -17.31 -35.99
C GLU A 742 -18.87 -18.74 -35.58
N LEU A 743 -18.12 -19.38 -34.67
CA LEU A 743 -18.39 -20.77 -34.26
C LEU A 743 -19.48 -20.83 -33.18
N ASP A 744 -20.45 -21.72 -33.35
CA ASP A 744 -21.48 -21.99 -32.35
C ASP A 744 -20.94 -22.94 -31.26
N VAL A 745 -20.33 -22.33 -30.26
CA VAL A 745 -19.77 -23.00 -29.09
C VAL A 745 -20.05 -22.20 -27.82
N GLN A 746 -20.37 -22.89 -26.73
CA GLN A 746 -20.54 -22.31 -25.40
C GLN A 746 -19.57 -22.97 -24.42
N LEU A 747 -18.95 -22.15 -23.59
CA LEU A 747 -17.94 -22.58 -22.62
C LEU A 747 -18.48 -22.33 -21.21
N THR A 748 -18.40 -23.32 -20.33
CA THR A 748 -18.78 -23.15 -18.93
C THR A 748 -17.71 -23.77 -18.03
N SER A 749 -17.14 -22.97 -17.14
CA SER A 749 -16.28 -23.55 -16.10
C SER A 749 -17.13 -24.34 -15.11
N VAL A 750 -16.81 -25.61 -14.97
CA VAL A 750 -17.44 -26.55 -14.02
C VAL A 750 -16.40 -27.10 -13.04
N SER A 751 -15.30 -26.37 -12.85
CA SER A 751 -14.18 -26.74 -11.96
C SER A 751 -14.65 -27.06 -10.55
N ASP A 752 -15.56 -26.24 -10.02
CA ASP A 752 -16.05 -26.32 -8.64
C ASP A 752 -17.32 -27.17 -8.51
N GLN A 753 -17.92 -27.56 -9.63
CA GLN A 753 -19.12 -28.39 -9.66
C GLN A 753 -18.80 -29.86 -9.36
N TRP A 754 -17.57 -30.30 -9.63
CA TRP A 754 -17.18 -31.71 -9.60
C TRP A 754 -16.01 -31.95 -8.62
N ALA A 755 -16.28 -32.76 -7.60
CA ALA A 755 -15.21 -33.44 -6.86
C ALA A 755 -14.72 -34.61 -7.73
N GLN A 756 -13.42 -34.80 -7.82
CA GLN A 756 -12.82 -35.81 -8.70
C GLN A 756 -11.67 -36.53 -8.01
N PHE A 757 -11.69 -37.86 -8.07
CA PHE A 757 -10.68 -38.72 -7.44
C PHE A 757 -10.02 -39.59 -8.50
N SER A 758 -8.70 -39.53 -8.57
CA SER A 758 -7.89 -40.43 -9.39
C SER A 758 -7.61 -41.68 -8.58
N ILE A 759 -8.13 -42.82 -9.03
CA ILE A 759 -7.98 -44.12 -8.40
C ILE A 759 -7.06 -44.94 -9.28
N ALA A 760 -5.92 -45.36 -8.74
CA ALA A 760 -4.86 -45.99 -9.50
C ALA A 760 -4.35 -47.27 -8.84
N GLY A 761 -3.90 -48.21 -9.68
CA GLY A 761 -3.30 -49.48 -9.26
C GLY A 761 -3.97 -50.69 -9.92
N PRO A 762 -3.31 -51.87 -9.88
CA PRO A 762 -3.84 -53.09 -10.49
C PRO A 762 -5.21 -53.53 -9.96
N LYS A 763 -5.59 -53.14 -8.73
CA LYS A 763 -6.87 -53.46 -8.10
C LYS A 763 -7.96 -52.40 -8.29
N THR A 764 -7.70 -51.36 -9.10
CA THR A 764 -8.66 -50.26 -9.33
C THR A 764 -10.01 -50.74 -9.85
N ARG A 765 -10.02 -51.67 -10.82
CA ARG A 765 -11.28 -52.19 -11.38
C ARG A 765 -12.07 -52.98 -10.36
N ASP A 766 -11.39 -53.76 -9.52
CA ASP A 766 -12.03 -54.54 -8.45
C ASP A 766 -12.67 -53.60 -7.41
N LEU A 767 -11.97 -52.53 -7.02
CA LEU A 767 -12.53 -51.47 -6.17
C LEU A 767 -13.77 -50.83 -6.79
N LEU A 768 -13.71 -50.43 -8.06
CA LEU A 768 -14.81 -49.72 -8.71
C LEU A 768 -16.07 -50.57 -8.81
N LYS A 769 -15.96 -51.89 -8.98
CA LYS A 769 -17.12 -52.80 -8.97
C LYS A 769 -17.90 -52.75 -7.65
N GLU A 770 -17.24 -52.44 -6.53
CA GLU A 770 -17.90 -52.29 -5.22
C GLU A 770 -18.63 -50.95 -5.05
N ILE A 771 -18.43 -49.99 -5.96
CA ILE A 771 -18.98 -48.63 -5.86
C ILE A 771 -19.95 -48.31 -6.99
N ILE A 772 -19.64 -48.77 -8.21
CA ILE A 772 -20.44 -48.57 -9.41
C ILE A 772 -21.60 -49.58 -9.45
N ASP A 773 -22.74 -49.16 -9.99
CA ASP A 773 -23.90 -50.01 -10.19
C ASP A 773 -23.53 -51.27 -11.01
N PRO A 774 -23.86 -52.49 -10.57
CA PRO A 774 -23.54 -53.72 -11.30
C PRO A 774 -24.07 -53.79 -12.75
N ALA A 775 -25.06 -52.95 -13.10
CA ALA A 775 -25.55 -52.85 -14.48
C ALA A 775 -24.56 -52.15 -15.44
N GLU A 776 -23.54 -51.45 -14.91
CA GLU A 776 -22.50 -50.80 -15.71
C GLU A 776 -21.37 -51.78 -16.07
N ASP A 777 -21.06 -51.94 -17.36
CA ASP A 777 -19.95 -52.80 -17.79
C ASP A 777 -18.58 -52.12 -17.65
N LEU A 778 -17.78 -52.59 -16.69
CA LEU A 778 -16.42 -52.13 -16.39
C LEU A 778 -15.32 -53.07 -16.95
N SER A 779 -15.68 -54.06 -17.77
CA SER A 779 -14.73 -54.92 -18.47
C SER A 779 -13.82 -54.11 -19.41
N ASN A 780 -12.74 -54.71 -19.91
CA ASN A 780 -11.88 -54.02 -20.89
C ASN A 780 -12.64 -53.67 -22.19
N ASP A 781 -13.62 -54.49 -22.58
CA ASP A 781 -14.44 -54.25 -23.78
C ASP A 781 -15.51 -53.20 -23.51
N GLY A 782 -16.18 -53.26 -22.36
CA GLY A 782 -17.21 -52.31 -21.95
C GLY A 782 -16.68 -50.94 -21.55
N PHE A 783 -15.47 -50.87 -20.97
CA PHE A 783 -14.80 -49.62 -20.59
C PHE A 783 -13.32 -49.63 -21.01
N PRO A 784 -13.03 -49.47 -22.32
CA PRO A 784 -11.69 -49.55 -22.88
C PRO A 784 -10.80 -48.39 -22.43
N PHE A 785 -9.48 -48.53 -22.64
CA PHE A 785 -8.51 -47.46 -22.38
C PHE A 785 -8.93 -46.14 -23.04
N MET A 786 -8.75 -45.03 -22.31
CA MET A 786 -9.26 -43.70 -22.67
C MET A 786 -10.78 -43.66 -22.90
N GLY A 787 -11.55 -44.54 -22.26
CA GLY A 787 -13.00 -44.44 -22.19
C GLY A 787 -13.46 -43.32 -21.25
N ALA A 788 -14.60 -42.71 -21.54
CA ALA A 788 -15.20 -41.67 -20.72
C ALA A 788 -16.72 -41.68 -20.88
N ARG A 789 -17.50 -41.80 -19.80
CA ARG A 789 -18.96 -41.68 -19.85
C ARG A 789 -19.56 -41.38 -18.48
N GLU A 790 -20.83 -41.01 -18.47
CA GLU A 790 -21.63 -41.05 -17.24
C GLU A 790 -21.90 -42.51 -16.83
N VAL A 791 -21.87 -42.76 -15.53
CA VAL A 791 -22.18 -44.06 -14.90
C VAL A 791 -23.07 -43.83 -13.68
N LYS A 792 -23.81 -44.86 -13.26
CA LYS A 792 -24.50 -44.85 -11.96
C LYS A 792 -23.64 -45.48 -10.88
N LEU A 793 -23.61 -44.86 -9.71
CA LEU A 793 -23.10 -45.48 -8.49
C LEU A 793 -24.18 -46.35 -7.85
N ARG A 794 -23.78 -47.28 -7.00
CA ARG A 794 -24.70 -48.01 -6.11
C ARG A 794 -25.51 -46.99 -5.31
N GLY A 795 -26.84 -47.05 -5.41
CA GLY A 795 -27.75 -46.04 -4.87
C GLY A 795 -28.23 -44.99 -5.87
N GLY A 796 -27.86 -45.10 -7.16
CA GLY A 796 -28.46 -44.35 -8.26
C GLY A 796 -27.87 -42.96 -8.53
N LEU A 797 -26.87 -42.50 -7.76
CA LEU A 797 -26.18 -41.24 -8.02
C LEU A 797 -25.43 -41.31 -9.36
N LYS A 798 -25.62 -40.31 -10.22
CA LYS A 798 -24.83 -40.18 -11.45
C LYS A 798 -23.43 -39.65 -11.14
N ALA A 799 -22.42 -40.30 -11.71
CA ALA A 799 -21.03 -39.88 -11.69
C ALA A 799 -20.48 -39.87 -13.13
N ARG A 800 -19.37 -39.17 -13.36
CA ARG A 800 -18.59 -39.29 -14.60
C ARG A 800 -17.38 -40.17 -14.32
N LEU A 801 -17.13 -41.15 -15.17
CA LEU A 801 -15.98 -42.04 -15.07
C LEU A 801 -15.09 -41.84 -16.28
N PHE A 802 -13.78 -41.76 -16.04
CA PHE A 802 -12.75 -41.56 -17.06
C PHE A 802 -11.64 -42.57 -16.87
N ARG A 803 -11.31 -43.37 -17.88
CA ARG A 803 -10.18 -44.32 -17.81
C ARG A 803 -8.90 -43.65 -18.31
N ILE A 804 -8.41 -42.73 -17.48
CA ILE A 804 -7.21 -41.91 -17.70
C ILE A 804 -6.24 -42.13 -16.53
N SER A 805 -4.94 -42.00 -16.79
CA SER A 805 -3.90 -42.28 -15.80
C SER A 805 -2.74 -41.32 -15.95
N PHE A 806 -2.31 -40.75 -14.82
CA PHE A 806 -1.08 -39.98 -14.69
C PHE A 806 -0.02 -40.70 -13.84
N SER A 807 -0.35 -41.90 -13.32
CA SER A 807 0.56 -42.72 -12.52
C SER A 807 1.29 -43.80 -13.34
N GLY A 808 0.79 -44.10 -14.54
CA GLY A 808 1.26 -45.22 -15.37
C GLY A 808 0.74 -46.59 -14.93
N GLU A 809 -0.07 -46.68 -13.87
CA GLU A 809 -0.88 -47.86 -13.58
C GLU A 809 -2.22 -47.78 -14.32
N MET A 810 -2.96 -48.89 -14.36
CA MET A 810 -4.39 -48.84 -14.63
C MET A 810 -5.04 -47.89 -13.63
N ALA A 811 -5.72 -46.86 -14.15
CA ALA A 811 -6.36 -45.86 -13.34
C ALA A 811 -7.68 -45.40 -13.95
N PHE A 812 -8.53 -44.91 -13.07
CA PHE A 812 -9.81 -44.31 -13.39
C PHE A 812 -10.00 -43.06 -12.54
N GLU A 813 -10.50 -42.00 -13.15
CA GLU A 813 -10.96 -40.82 -12.44
C GLU A 813 -12.48 -40.86 -12.33
N ILE A 814 -12.99 -40.72 -11.11
CA ILE A 814 -14.42 -40.65 -10.84
C ILE A 814 -14.78 -39.25 -10.36
N SER A 815 -15.72 -38.62 -11.05
CA SER A 815 -16.24 -37.30 -10.71
C SER A 815 -17.67 -37.41 -10.20
N VAL A 816 -17.91 -36.84 -9.01
CA VAL A 816 -19.23 -36.71 -8.39
C VAL A 816 -19.54 -35.23 -8.16
N PRO A 817 -20.82 -34.82 -8.07
CA PRO A 817 -21.14 -33.45 -7.69
C PRO A 817 -20.42 -33.08 -6.40
N ALA A 818 -19.82 -31.89 -6.34
CA ALA A 818 -18.85 -31.51 -5.30
C ALA A 818 -19.36 -31.73 -3.85
N ARG A 819 -20.66 -31.53 -3.61
CA ARG A 819 -21.31 -31.80 -2.31
C ARG A 819 -21.17 -33.25 -1.81
N TYR A 820 -20.84 -34.20 -2.68
CA TYR A 820 -20.62 -35.60 -2.34
C TYR A 820 -19.13 -35.99 -2.29
N GLY A 821 -18.21 -35.04 -2.47
CA GLY A 821 -16.77 -35.33 -2.53
C GLY A 821 -16.25 -36.00 -1.26
N GLU A 822 -16.59 -35.48 -0.08
CA GLU A 822 -16.21 -36.10 1.19
C GLU A 822 -16.77 -37.52 1.34
N ALA A 823 -18.06 -37.70 1.04
CA ALA A 823 -18.72 -39.00 1.09
C ALA A 823 -18.06 -40.00 0.14
N MET A 824 -17.64 -39.54 -1.05
CA MET A 824 -16.92 -40.37 -2.01
C MET A 824 -15.56 -40.84 -1.46
N ALA A 825 -14.77 -39.95 -0.85
CA ALA A 825 -13.50 -40.33 -0.23
C ALA A 825 -13.68 -41.38 0.89
N ARG A 826 -14.68 -41.20 1.75
CA ARG A 826 -15.04 -42.19 2.79
C ARG A 826 -15.48 -43.52 2.18
N ASN A 827 -16.32 -43.49 1.14
CA ASN A 827 -16.80 -44.70 0.47
C ASN A 827 -15.67 -45.45 -0.26
N LEU A 828 -14.70 -44.73 -0.84
CA LEU A 828 -13.50 -45.36 -1.41
C LEU A 828 -12.71 -46.13 -0.35
N MET A 829 -12.53 -45.54 0.84
CA MET A 829 -11.87 -46.23 1.96
C MET A 829 -12.65 -47.46 2.43
N ILE A 830 -13.98 -47.37 2.53
CA ILE A 830 -14.83 -48.49 2.98
C ILE A 830 -14.80 -49.63 1.96
N ALA A 831 -15.15 -49.34 0.71
CA ALA A 831 -15.19 -50.33 -0.37
C ALA A 831 -13.80 -50.92 -0.66
N GLY A 832 -12.75 -50.15 -0.44
CA GLY A 832 -11.38 -50.55 -0.72
C GLY A 832 -10.63 -51.26 0.39
N LYS A 833 -11.25 -51.41 1.57
CA LYS A 833 -10.65 -52.12 2.70
C LYS A 833 -10.15 -53.54 2.33
N PRO A 834 -10.89 -54.38 1.58
CA PRO A 834 -10.42 -55.71 1.17
C PRO A 834 -9.20 -55.66 0.23
N PHE A 835 -8.98 -54.54 -0.46
CA PHE A 835 -7.91 -54.35 -1.44
C PHE A 835 -6.72 -53.56 -0.87
N GLY A 836 -6.75 -53.19 0.42
CA GLY A 836 -5.71 -52.39 1.05
C GLY A 836 -5.62 -50.96 0.51
N VAL A 837 -6.75 -50.37 0.11
CA VAL A 837 -6.78 -49.02 -0.49
C VAL A 837 -6.04 -48.01 0.37
N THR A 838 -5.19 -47.20 -0.27
CA THR A 838 -4.39 -46.19 0.40
C THR A 838 -4.62 -44.81 -0.22
N PRO A 839 -5.03 -43.79 0.55
CA PRO A 839 -5.05 -42.44 0.03
C PRO A 839 -3.62 -41.94 -0.15
N TYR A 840 -3.38 -41.21 -1.22
CA TYR A 840 -2.07 -40.65 -1.53
C TYR A 840 -2.16 -39.19 -1.97
N GLY A 841 -1.15 -38.42 -1.63
CA GLY A 841 -1.12 -36.99 -1.89
C GLY A 841 -0.42 -36.61 -3.19
N THR A 842 -0.25 -35.30 -3.41
CA THR A 842 0.41 -34.77 -4.61
C THR A 842 1.87 -35.20 -4.73
N GLU A 843 2.57 -35.49 -3.64
CA GLU A 843 3.97 -35.91 -3.68
C GLU A 843 4.12 -37.32 -4.25
N ALA A 844 3.29 -38.27 -3.81
CA ALA A 844 3.24 -39.62 -4.38
C ALA A 844 2.77 -39.62 -5.84
N LEU A 845 1.82 -38.74 -6.21
CA LEU A 845 1.46 -38.50 -7.60
C LEU A 845 2.68 -37.97 -8.40
N GLY A 846 3.45 -37.08 -7.80
CA GLY A 846 4.70 -36.52 -8.35
C GLY A 846 5.76 -37.58 -8.60
N VAL A 847 5.96 -38.53 -7.68
CA VAL A 847 6.86 -39.68 -7.88
C VAL A 847 6.40 -40.49 -9.11
N MET A 848 5.14 -40.90 -9.12
CA MET A 848 4.63 -41.81 -10.15
C MET A 848 4.63 -41.19 -11.55
N ARG A 849 4.39 -39.89 -11.69
CA ARG A 849 4.48 -39.20 -12.98
C ARG A 849 5.93 -39.03 -13.46
N ILE A 850 6.88 -38.80 -12.54
CA ILE A 850 8.31 -38.70 -12.88
C ILE A 850 8.83 -40.05 -13.34
N GLU A 851 8.44 -41.15 -12.67
CA GLU A 851 8.76 -42.52 -13.10
C GLU A 851 8.30 -42.80 -14.55
N LYS A 852 7.22 -42.15 -14.99
CA LYS A 852 6.67 -42.26 -16.35
C LYS A 852 7.18 -41.22 -17.34
N GLY A 853 8.08 -40.32 -16.92
CA GLY A 853 8.57 -39.24 -17.77
C GLY A 853 7.51 -38.20 -18.14
N HIS A 854 6.40 -38.14 -17.40
CA HIS A 854 5.35 -37.18 -17.65
C HIS A 854 5.78 -35.79 -17.19
N VAL A 855 5.63 -34.82 -18.08
CA VAL A 855 5.90 -33.42 -17.83
C VAL A 855 4.78 -32.80 -16.98
N ALA A 856 5.13 -31.82 -16.16
CA ALA A 856 4.20 -31.03 -15.37
C ALA A 856 4.68 -29.57 -15.27
N GLY A 857 4.15 -28.81 -14.31
CA GLY A 857 4.50 -27.40 -14.09
C GLY A 857 6.00 -27.05 -14.19
N PRO A 858 6.94 -27.83 -13.60
CA PRO A 858 8.38 -27.52 -13.71
C PRO A 858 8.94 -27.57 -15.13
N GLU A 859 8.36 -28.41 -16.01
CA GLU A 859 8.74 -28.51 -17.42
C GLU A 859 7.91 -27.56 -18.30
N LEU A 860 6.67 -27.25 -17.93
CA LEU A 860 5.79 -26.26 -18.57
C LEU A 860 6.09 -24.85 -18.02
N ASN A 861 7.33 -24.40 -18.22
CA ASN A 861 7.92 -23.23 -17.56
C ASN A 861 7.77 -21.90 -18.34
N GLY A 862 7.09 -21.92 -19.49
CA GLY A 862 6.89 -20.74 -20.34
C GLY A 862 7.98 -20.49 -21.39
N THR A 863 8.99 -21.37 -21.51
CA THR A 863 10.01 -21.31 -22.58
C THR A 863 10.12 -22.61 -23.40
N THR A 864 9.41 -23.67 -23.00
CA THR A 864 9.45 -24.99 -23.63
C THR A 864 8.43 -25.16 -24.76
N THR A 865 8.90 -25.62 -25.91
CA THR A 865 8.05 -26.02 -27.02
C THR A 865 7.46 -27.42 -26.79
N ALA A 866 6.40 -27.79 -27.51
CA ALA A 866 5.93 -29.18 -27.51
C ALA A 866 7.06 -30.14 -27.96
N GLY A 867 7.93 -29.68 -28.86
CA GLY A 867 9.13 -30.39 -29.29
C GLY A 867 10.07 -30.68 -28.13
N ASP A 868 10.39 -29.68 -27.31
CA ASP A 868 11.31 -29.81 -26.16
C ASP A 868 10.81 -30.87 -25.16
N LEU A 869 9.49 -30.88 -24.92
CA LEU A 869 8.82 -31.75 -23.96
C LEU A 869 8.58 -33.19 -24.47
N GLY A 870 9.02 -33.52 -25.69
CA GLY A 870 8.78 -34.85 -26.28
C GLY A 870 7.36 -35.04 -26.85
N LEU A 871 6.57 -33.96 -26.89
CA LEU A 871 5.18 -33.94 -27.35
C LEU A 871 5.03 -33.42 -28.79
N GLY A 872 6.14 -33.10 -29.48
CA GLY A 872 6.12 -32.51 -30.82
C GLY A 872 5.37 -33.33 -31.87
N LYS A 873 5.36 -34.67 -31.75
CA LYS A 873 4.58 -35.55 -32.66
C LYS A 873 3.06 -35.36 -32.55
N MET A 874 2.57 -34.73 -31.49
CA MET A 874 1.15 -34.39 -31.34
C MET A 874 0.74 -33.16 -32.16
N MET A 875 1.70 -32.36 -32.62
CA MET A 875 1.41 -31.19 -33.45
C MET A 875 0.88 -31.62 -34.81
N SER A 876 -0.39 -31.31 -35.08
CA SER A 876 -1.02 -31.72 -36.34
C SER A 876 -0.39 -31.02 -37.53
N THR A 877 -0.08 -31.78 -38.58
CA THR A 877 0.30 -31.23 -39.89
C THR A 877 -0.89 -31.01 -40.82
N LYS A 878 -2.08 -31.48 -40.43
CA LYS A 878 -3.29 -31.53 -41.27
C LYS A 878 -4.31 -30.42 -41.00
N LYS A 879 -4.15 -29.68 -39.91
CA LYS A 879 -5.04 -28.58 -39.52
C LYS A 879 -4.23 -27.39 -39.00
N ASP A 880 -4.87 -26.23 -38.98
CA ASP A 880 -4.32 -25.06 -38.28
C ASP A 880 -4.66 -25.09 -36.79
N PHE A 881 -3.89 -24.36 -35.98
CA PHE A 881 -4.13 -24.17 -34.55
C PHE A 881 -3.33 -22.99 -34.00
N VAL A 882 -3.76 -22.45 -32.85
CA VAL A 882 -3.08 -21.36 -32.15
C VAL A 882 -1.61 -21.72 -31.91
N GLY A 883 -0.71 -20.86 -32.38
CA GLY A 883 0.74 -21.03 -32.23
C GLY A 883 1.44 -21.87 -33.30
N ARG A 884 0.70 -22.49 -34.24
CA ARG A 884 1.28 -23.37 -35.28
C ARG A 884 2.38 -22.69 -36.09
N VAL A 885 2.12 -21.49 -36.61
CA VAL A 885 3.06 -20.75 -37.47
C VAL A 885 4.31 -20.38 -36.67
N MET A 886 4.14 -19.80 -35.49
CA MET A 886 5.25 -19.30 -34.69
C MET A 886 6.10 -20.40 -34.06
N ALA A 887 5.53 -21.59 -33.84
CA ALA A 887 6.28 -22.76 -33.40
C ALA A 887 7.33 -23.24 -34.42
N GLY A 888 7.20 -22.84 -35.70
CA GLY A 888 8.15 -23.19 -36.78
C GLY A 888 9.34 -22.25 -36.92
N ARG A 889 9.51 -21.26 -36.05
CA ARG A 889 10.67 -20.34 -36.09
C ARG A 889 11.96 -21.10 -35.83
N GLU A 890 13.03 -20.72 -36.53
CA GLU A 890 14.35 -21.37 -36.48
C GLU A 890 14.83 -21.67 -35.05
N ALA A 891 14.79 -20.68 -34.15
CA ALA A 891 15.22 -20.84 -32.76
C ALA A 891 14.35 -21.80 -31.92
N LEU A 892 13.09 -22.04 -32.31
CA LEU A 892 12.17 -22.97 -31.63
C LEU A 892 12.27 -24.40 -32.17
N THR A 893 12.90 -24.59 -33.33
CA THR A 893 13.16 -25.90 -33.92
C THR A 893 14.65 -26.26 -33.94
N ALA A 894 15.51 -25.42 -33.37
CA ALA A 894 16.95 -25.61 -33.38
C ALA A 894 17.35 -26.94 -32.70
N PRO A 895 18.27 -27.73 -33.27
CA PRO A 895 18.72 -28.99 -32.67
C PRO A 895 19.40 -28.81 -31.30
N SER A 896 19.98 -27.64 -31.03
CA SER A 896 20.64 -27.27 -29.78
C SER A 896 19.68 -26.88 -28.65
N ARG A 897 18.36 -26.98 -28.85
CA ARG A 897 17.42 -26.70 -27.76
C ARG A 897 17.58 -27.68 -26.60
N GLN A 898 17.25 -27.19 -25.41
CA GLN A 898 17.11 -28.04 -24.23
C GLN A 898 15.85 -28.89 -24.36
N VAL A 899 16.01 -30.20 -24.24
CA VAL A 899 14.92 -31.18 -24.37
C VAL A 899 14.79 -32.01 -23.10
N VAL A 900 13.59 -32.49 -22.82
CA VAL A 900 13.34 -33.36 -21.68
C VAL A 900 14.11 -34.68 -21.82
N VAL A 901 14.86 -35.03 -20.78
CA VAL A 901 15.55 -36.31 -20.59
C VAL A 901 15.37 -36.80 -19.16
N GLY A 902 15.59 -38.10 -18.95
CA GLY A 902 15.72 -38.67 -17.61
C GLY A 902 17.13 -38.42 -17.07
N ILE A 903 17.25 -38.22 -15.76
CA ILE A 903 18.52 -38.04 -15.07
C ILE A 903 18.54 -38.95 -13.86
N LYS A 904 19.63 -39.69 -13.65
CA LYS A 904 19.85 -40.49 -12.44
C LYS A 904 21.30 -40.34 -11.94
N PRO A 905 21.54 -40.20 -10.64
CA PRO A 905 22.91 -40.18 -10.11
C PRO A 905 23.65 -41.47 -10.40
N THR A 906 24.96 -41.39 -10.66
CA THR A 906 25.81 -42.57 -10.88
C THR A 906 25.96 -43.38 -9.58
N ASP A 907 26.14 -42.70 -8.45
CA ASP A 907 25.96 -43.28 -7.11
C ASP A 907 24.47 -43.42 -6.79
N LYS A 908 23.98 -44.66 -6.70
CA LYS A 908 22.57 -44.96 -6.42
C LYS A 908 22.06 -44.35 -5.09
N ALA A 909 22.93 -44.19 -4.10
CA ALA A 909 22.58 -43.61 -2.80
C ALA A 909 22.51 -42.06 -2.83
N ARG A 910 23.08 -41.43 -3.86
CA ARG A 910 23.13 -39.97 -3.98
C ARG A 910 21.73 -39.40 -4.20
N ARG A 911 21.38 -38.38 -3.41
CA ARG A 911 20.17 -37.59 -3.63
C ARG A 911 20.35 -36.62 -4.78
N LEU A 912 19.42 -36.65 -5.73
CA LEU A 912 19.34 -35.67 -6.81
C LEU A 912 18.68 -34.37 -6.30
N ARG A 913 19.05 -33.21 -6.89
CA ARG A 913 18.52 -31.89 -6.52
C ARG A 913 17.84 -31.23 -7.71
N SER A 914 16.60 -30.80 -7.51
CA SER A 914 15.89 -29.97 -8.48
C SER A 914 16.57 -28.59 -8.55
N GLY A 915 16.75 -28.06 -9.75
CA GLY A 915 17.45 -26.81 -10.02
C GLY A 915 18.98 -26.95 -10.14
N ALA A 916 19.55 -28.15 -9.98
CA ALA A 916 20.97 -28.37 -10.25
C ALA A 916 21.25 -28.20 -11.75
N HIS A 917 22.33 -27.49 -12.07
CA HIS A 917 22.77 -27.25 -13.44
C HIS A 917 23.55 -28.45 -13.99
N ILE A 918 23.44 -28.68 -15.29
CA ILE A 918 24.08 -29.77 -16.00
C ILE A 918 25.32 -29.23 -16.70
N ILE A 919 26.48 -29.63 -16.19
CA ILE A 919 27.79 -29.21 -16.67
C ILE A 919 28.50 -30.42 -17.28
N PRO A 920 29.26 -30.28 -18.38
CA PRO A 920 30.15 -31.34 -18.83
C PRO A 920 31.11 -31.77 -17.72
N LYS A 921 31.45 -33.06 -17.68
CA LYS A 921 32.15 -33.68 -16.55
C LYS A 921 33.48 -33.00 -16.19
N ASP A 922 34.28 -32.65 -17.19
CA ASP A 922 35.62 -32.11 -17.01
C ASP A 922 35.69 -30.58 -17.17
N GLU A 923 34.55 -29.92 -17.27
CA GLU A 923 34.45 -28.48 -17.49
C GLU A 923 34.24 -27.70 -16.19
N THR A 924 34.60 -26.42 -16.19
CA THR A 924 34.35 -25.53 -15.05
C THR A 924 32.88 -25.06 -15.07
N PRO A 925 32.15 -25.06 -13.93
CA PRO A 925 30.81 -24.49 -13.91
C PRO A 925 30.86 -23.01 -14.25
N GLY A 926 30.09 -22.60 -15.25
CA GLY A 926 30.01 -21.24 -15.75
C GLY A 926 28.93 -21.12 -16.83
N PRO A 927 28.45 -19.89 -17.15
CA PRO A 927 27.42 -19.68 -18.15
C PRO A 927 27.72 -20.29 -19.53
N GLU A 928 29.00 -20.38 -19.89
CA GLU A 928 29.51 -20.97 -21.13
C GLU A 928 29.36 -22.49 -21.18
N ASN A 929 29.33 -23.16 -20.03
CA ASN A 929 29.33 -24.61 -19.88
C ASN A 929 28.03 -25.16 -19.27
N ASP A 930 27.06 -24.29 -19.00
CA ASP A 930 25.75 -24.67 -18.50
C ASP A 930 24.86 -25.17 -19.65
N GLN A 931 24.64 -26.49 -19.69
CA GLN A 931 23.92 -27.16 -20.76
C GLN A 931 22.46 -27.45 -20.41
N GLY A 932 21.96 -26.93 -19.28
CA GLY A 932 20.61 -27.16 -18.82
C GLY A 932 20.53 -27.48 -17.34
N TYR A 933 19.40 -28.01 -16.89
CA TYR A 933 19.15 -28.20 -15.46
C TYR A 933 18.15 -29.30 -15.17
N VAL A 934 18.19 -29.79 -13.94
CA VAL A 934 17.24 -30.76 -13.38
C VAL A 934 15.93 -30.04 -13.04
N THR A 935 14.82 -30.40 -13.68
CA THR A 935 13.52 -29.76 -13.49
C THR A 935 12.69 -30.39 -12.38
N SER A 936 12.77 -31.71 -12.25
CA SER A 936 11.94 -32.49 -11.32
C SER A 936 12.74 -33.63 -10.72
N VAL A 937 12.53 -33.94 -9.45
CA VAL A 937 13.24 -35.00 -8.74
C VAL A 937 12.31 -35.78 -7.84
N CYS A 938 12.51 -37.10 -7.77
CA CYS A 938 11.93 -37.93 -6.73
C CYS A 938 12.86 -39.07 -6.34
N PHE A 939 12.66 -39.64 -5.15
CA PHE A 939 13.10 -41.00 -4.87
C PHE A 939 12.03 -41.95 -5.42
N SER A 940 12.42 -42.89 -6.27
CA SER A 940 11.53 -43.95 -6.77
C SER A 940 11.62 -45.17 -5.85
N PRO A 941 10.53 -45.53 -5.14
CA PRO A 941 10.48 -46.71 -4.30
C PRO A 941 10.53 -48.03 -5.08
N VAL A 942 10.17 -48.00 -6.36
CA VAL A 942 10.14 -49.17 -7.24
C VAL A 942 11.52 -49.46 -7.82
N LEU A 943 12.28 -48.41 -8.14
CA LEU A 943 13.66 -48.52 -8.63
C LEU A 943 14.71 -48.43 -7.51
N ASP A 944 14.25 -48.11 -6.29
CA ASP A 944 15.05 -47.96 -5.08
C ASP A 944 16.18 -46.92 -5.25
N ARG A 945 15.93 -45.81 -5.96
CA ARG A 945 16.94 -44.79 -6.22
C ARG A 945 16.34 -43.41 -6.51
N TRP A 946 17.15 -42.38 -6.41
CA TRP A 946 16.80 -41.04 -6.90
C TRP A 946 16.82 -40.99 -8.42
N ILE A 947 15.78 -40.38 -8.99
CA ILE A 947 15.61 -40.13 -10.42
C ILE A 947 15.06 -38.71 -10.60
N GLY A 948 15.18 -38.19 -11.81
CA GLY A 948 14.61 -36.90 -12.16
C GLY A 948 14.41 -36.72 -13.64
N LEU A 949 13.75 -35.61 -13.98
CA LEU A 949 13.70 -35.07 -15.33
C LEU A 949 14.59 -33.83 -15.38
N GLY A 950 15.12 -33.55 -16.55
CA GLY A 950 15.83 -32.31 -16.80
C GLY A 950 15.66 -31.84 -18.24
N LEU A 951 15.85 -30.54 -18.44
CA LEU A 951 15.92 -29.91 -19.75
C LEU A 951 17.39 -29.76 -20.08
N VAL A 952 17.88 -30.55 -21.04
CA VAL A 952 19.31 -30.63 -21.38
C VAL A 952 19.51 -30.41 -22.87
N GLU A 953 20.46 -29.56 -23.23
CA GLU A 953 20.86 -29.29 -24.60
C GLU A 953 21.22 -30.60 -25.31
N ARG A 954 20.56 -30.84 -26.45
CA ARG A 954 20.73 -32.05 -27.27
C ARG A 954 20.54 -33.36 -26.50
N GLY A 955 19.83 -33.34 -25.37
CA GLY A 955 19.79 -34.45 -24.41
C GLY A 955 19.36 -35.80 -25.01
N ARG A 956 18.50 -35.82 -26.04
CA ARG A 956 18.07 -37.07 -26.72
C ARG A 956 19.20 -37.81 -27.42
N GLU A 957 20.22 -37.10 -27.90
CA GLU A 957 21.38 -37.67 -28.59
C GLU A 957 22.44 -38.16 -27.59
N ARG A 958 22.28 -37.80 -26.31
CA ARG A 958 23.27 -37.93 -25.24
C ARG A 958 22.88 -38.95 -24.19
N ILE A 959 21.92 -39.82 -24.50
CA ILE A 959 21.48 -40.89 -23.61
C ILE A 959 22.65 -41.85 -23.35
N GLY A 960 22.96 -42.08 -22.07
CA GLY A 960 24.10 -42.85 -21.58
C GLY A 960 25.31 -41.99 -21.20
N GLU A 961 25.32 -40.69 -21.52
CA GLU A 961 26.41 -39.79 -21.15
C GLU A 961 26.41 -39.51 -19.64
N ILE A 962 27.61 -39.49 -19.04
CA ILE A 962 27.83 -39.04 -17.66
C ILE A 962 28.22 -37.58 -17.69
N VAL A 963 27.42 -36.76 -17.01
CA VAL A 963 27.60 -35.32 -16.85
C VAL A 963 27.60 -34.97 -15.37
N ARG A 964 27.88 -33.72 -15.03
CA ARG A 964 27.98 -33.24 -13.66
C ARG A 964 26.75 -32.41 -13.29
N ALA A 965 26.08 -32.77 -12.20
CA ALA A 965 25.02 -31.96 -11.60
C ALA A 965 25.63 -31.02 -10.56
N HIS A 966 25.60 -29.71 -10.84
CA HIS A 966 26.20 -28.66 -10.02
C HIS A 966 25.12 -27.78 -9.38
N ASP A 967 25.11 -27.71 -8.04
CA ASP A 967 24.20 -26.87 -7.25
C ASP A 967 25.04 -25.94 -6.34
N PRO A 968 25.34 -24.72 -6.80
CA PRO A 968 26.20 -23.81 -6.05
C PRO A 968 25.55 -23.30 -4.76
N LEU A 969 24.21 -23.25 -4.69
CA LEU A 969 23.48 -22.79 -3.52
C LEU A 969 23.62 -23.76 -2.34
N ARG A 970 23.72 -25.06 -2.63
CA ARG A 970 23.90 -26.11 -1.63
C ARG A 970 25.34 -26.62 -1.55
N SER A 971 26.23 -26.06 -2.37
CA SER A 971 27.62 -26.55 -2.52
C SER A 971 27.68 -28.04 -2.82
N GLU A 972 26.75 -28.53 -3.64
CA GLU A 972 26.68 -29.92 -4.05
C GLU A 972 27.16 -30.07 -5.50
N ASP A 973 27.98 -31.08 -5.74
CA ASP A 973 28.53 -31.37 -7.05
C ASP A 973 28.74 -32.89 -7.19
N TYR A 974 28.12 -33.52 -8.19
CA TYR A 974 28.13 -34.98 -8.35
C TYR A 974 27.78 -35.45 -9.77
N ASP A 975 28.25 -36.64 -10.12
CA ASP A 975 28.02 -37.27 -11.41
C ASP A 975 26.58 -37.80 -11.54
N VAL A 976 25.98 -37.56 -12.71
CA VAL A 976 24.67 -38.06 -13.13
C VAL A 976 24.75 -38.63 -14.55
N GLU A 977 23.93 -39.63 -14.84
CA GLU A 977 23.76 -40.20 -16.18
C GLU A 977 22.48 -39.63 -16.83
N LEU A 978 22.61 -39.13 -18.06
CA LEU A 978 21.47 -38.79 -18.91
C LEU A 978 20.85 -40.09 -19.44
N CYS A 979 19.54 -40.27 -19.29
CA CYS A 979 18.85 -41.51 -19.62
C CYS A 979 17.45 -41.27 -20.19
N ASN A 980 16.76 -42.35 -20.59
CA ASN A 980 15.39 -42.25 -21.08
C ASN A 980 14.49 -41.62 -19.98
N PRO A 981 13.68 -40.59 -20.29
CA PRO A 981 12.78 -39.98 -19.31
C PRO A 981 11.73 -40.95 -18.74
N VAL A 982 11.43 -42.05 -19.42
CA VAL A 982 10.49 -43.08 -18.93
C VAL A 982 11.27 -44.17 -18.20
N PHE A 983 11.30 -44.10 -16.87
CA PHE A 983 12.06 -45.02 -16.01
C PHE A 983 11.33 -46.32 -15.69
N TYR A 984 9.99 -46.30 -15.70
CA TYR A 984 9.15 -47.42 -15.28
C TYR A 984 8.12 -47.79 -16.34
N ASP A 985 8.02 -49.08 -16.67
CA ASP A 985 7.10 -49.65 -17.67
C ASP A 985 7.11 -48.87 -19.00
N PRO A 986 8.25 -48.77 -19.71
CA PRO A 986 8.36 -47.93 -20.92
C PRO A 986 7.40 -48.35 -22.05
N ASP A 987 7.01 -49.63 -22.08
CA ASP A 987 6.04 -50.16 -23.05
C ASP A 987 4.58 -49.82 -22.71
N GLY A 988 4.31 -49.39 -21.46
CA GLY A 988 3.00 -48.93 -20.99
C GLY A 988 1.96 -50.04 -20.83
N GLY A 989 2.39 -51.28 -20.62
CA GLY A 989 1.50 -52.43 -20.51
C GLY A 989 0.57 -52.34 -19.30
N ARG A 990 1.09 -51.86 -18.16
CA ARG A 990 0.33 -51.80 -16.89
C ARG A 990 -0.81 -50.80 -16.92
N GLN A 991 -0.64 -49.70 -17.66
CA GLN A 991 -1.67 -48.68 -17.84
C GLN A 991 -2.86 -49.19 -18.68
N ARG A 992 -2.57 -50.04 -19.67
CA ARG A 992 -3.56 -50.56 -20.61
C ARG A 992 -4.36 -51.74 -20.05
N GLY A 993 -3.85 -52.38 -18.99
CA GLY A 993 -4.56 -53.36 -18.17
C GLY A 993 -4.65 -54.73 -18.78
#